data_AF-A0A158QY35-F1
#
_entry.id   AF-A0A158QY35-F1
#
_cell.length_a   1.000
_cell.length_b   1.000
_cell.length_c   1.000
_cell.angle_alpha   90.00
_cell.angle_beta   90.00
_cell.angle_gamma   90.00
#
_symmetry.space_group_name_H-M   'P 1'
#
loop_
_entity.id
_entity.type
_entity.pdbx_description
1 polymer ?
#
loop_
_entity_poly.entity_id
_entity_poly.type
_entity_poly.pdbx_seq_one_letter_code
_entity_poly.pdbx_strand_id
1 'polypeptide(L)'
;MRVELHPVFNVRLVPKPSNLFCSVDIQYVDVASGSGDSGVLPPSVQNGVGISRSVELTYIDETLTLGDSFSVSLRLDAHADLSATYNFVLDVELWSMDRHRPPNLSLFEMDSRRTVEICICPTTLTAASRELFFDHSAFADLTMTVYASLVSALPRRKRQPPDPEMDAKSRNLHLTSAHTLLQAMSSIEHFVIRHKTKFGSAVHIDPCNVSTELDSVTNQLTSSPCPWTILENTAVNFSARLSVLFSQLVRLCVGSSAISPVLLQEYAKFREKMLSELFFFTEYAPSDLSKCNFLDKVYSVVSKSKYVEKLPRFPIFCSSTDKSKYNWCLVIEERFLKDASPFVLKERCYSDENLLQPKSPLKDAADSHRSTLTNDESCNEPSQILNDNFNTTLEFVMERERLKEALLEQRLFEGFLYSEQAALWKYALPKIRKMQPTHLVVFVHGLEGTCEDLSSYRNSFRVVADRIPGFLYLLSSSNHAKTWCDIEDMADNLLSEIHSYIARYSEPPARISFVAHSLGGVIVRAAVSKEEAAEWLVPRLHCLLTINSPHLGLAYVGKGVNLGIQFMQWWKQSRSMEQLSLKDQVSFCDSFLFRLSRRRTFGHFRNVLLIGTPSKFTYIRHGRLRVHTGLKTLKTFSF
;
A
#
# COMPACT_ATOMS: atom_id res chain seq x y z
N MET A 1 11.00 -7.60 34.45
CA MET A 1 12.25 -8.00 33.75
C MET A 1 12.04 -7.77 32.27
N ARG A 2 12.54 -6.66 31.72
CA ARG A 2 12.68 -6.50 30.27
C ARG A 2 14.15 -6.78 30.00
N VAL A 3 14.43 -7.90 29.33
CA VAL A 3 15.75 -8.09 28.72
C VAL A 3 15.76 -7.11 27.55
N GLU A 4 16.41 -5.96 27.71
CA GLU A 4 16.78 -5.10 26.58
C GLU A 4 17.85 -5.86 25.79
N LEU A 5 17.41 -6.80 24.95
CA LEU A 5 18.22 -7.33 23.87
C LEU A 5 18.37 -6.17 22.88
N HIS A 6 19.54 -5.52 22.83
CA HIS A 6 19.90 -4.68 21.69
C HIS A 6 20.41 -5.64 20.60
N PRO A 7 19.61 -5.98 19.58
CA PRO A 7 20.02 -6.94 18.57
C PRO A 7 20.82 -6.19 17.50
N VAL A 8 21.80 -6.89 16.94
CA VAL A 8 22.46 -6.44 15.71
C VAL A 8 21.68 -7.00 14.53
N PHE A 9 21.33 -6.17 13.56
CA PHE A 9 20.54 -6.54 12.40
C PHE A 9 21.33 -6.42 11.10
N ASN A 10 21.02 -7.28 10.12
CA ASN A 10 21.35 -7.03 8.72
C ASN A 10 20.20 -7.45 7.81
N VAL A 11 20.24 -6.94 6.58
CA VAL A 11 19.33 -7.30 5.52
C VAL A 11 20.06 -8.17 4.50
N ARG A 12 19.42 -9.26 4.08
CA ARG A 12 19.92 -10.11 3.01
C ARG A 12 18.99 -10.05 1.79
N LEU A 13 19.59 -9.84 0.63
CA LEU A 13 18.95 -9.84 -0.68
C LEU A 13 19.27 -11.17 -1.36
N VAL A 14 18.26 -12.04 -1.47
CA VAL A 14 18.40 -13.42 -1.95
C VAL A 14 17.61 -13.58 -3.26
N PRO A 15 18.28 -13.52 -4.42
CA PRO A 15 17.64 -13.77 -5.71
C PRO A 15 17.03 -15.18 -5.78
N LYS A 16 15.79 -15.30 -6.27
CA LYS A 16 15.18 -16.61 -6.49
C LYS A 16 15.56 -17.19 -7.85
N PRO A 17 15.78 -18.51 -7.94
CA PRO A 17 15.95 -19.18 -9.22
C PRO A 17 14.74 -18.95 -10.13
N SER A 18 14.99 -18.67 -11.40
CA SER A 18 13.97 -18.50 -12.43
C SER A 18 14.48 -19.05 -13.76
N ASN A 19 13.62 -19.76 -14.48
CA ASN A 19 13.95 -20.27 -15.82
C ASN A 19 14.01 -19.15 -16.87
N LEU A 20 13.59 -17.93 -16.52
CA LEU A 20 13.61 -16.77 -17.42
C LEU A 20 15.01 -16.15 -17.55
N PHE A 21 15.88 -16.35 -16.55
CA PHE A 21 17.21 -15.77 -16.50
C PHE A 21 18.28 -16.87 -16.54
N CYS A 22 19.14 -16.86 -17.55
CA CYS A 22 20.25 -17.81 -17.66
C CYS A 22 21.32 -17.60 -16.60
N SER A 23 21.47 -16.36 -16.11
CA SER A 23 22.36 -16.03 -15.00
C SER A 23 21.84 -14.82 -14.23
N VAL A 24 22.02 -14.88 -12.92
CA VAL A 24 21.78 -13.77 -11.99
C VAL A 24 23.06 -13.58 -11.20
N ASP A 25 23.69 -12.42 -11.34
CA ASP A 25 24.93 -12.07 -10.63
C ASP A 25 24.70 -10.83 -9.78
N ILE A 26 25.01 -10.90 -8.49
CA ILE A 26 24.85 -9.78 -7.55
C ILE A 26 26.22 -9.32 -7.07
N GLN A 27 26.44 -8.02 -7.08
CA GLN A 27 27.69 -7.38 -6.68
C GLN A 27 27.41 -6.22 -5.74
N TYR A 28 28.26 -6.03 -4.74
CA TYR A 28 28.23 -4.83 -3.91
C TYR A 28 28.82 -3.65 -4.71
N VAL A 29 28.14 -2.50 -4.65
CA VAL A 29 28.60 -1.26 -5.30
C VAL A 29 29.18 -0.38 -4.20
N ASP A 30 30.50 -0.23 -4.21
CA ASP A 30 31.19 0.69 -3.31
C ASP A 30 30.96 2.13 -3.77
N VAL A 31 30.19 2.87 -2.99
CA VAL A 31 29.89 4.28 -3.23
C VAL A 31 30.84 5.07 -2.37
N ALA A 32 31.89 5.62 -2.97
CA ALA A 32 32.83 6.47 -2.27
C ALA A 32 32.13 7.74 -1.74
N SER A 33 31.61 7.71 -0.51
CA SER A 33 31.19 8.90 0.23
C SER A 33 31.35 8.73 1.73
N GLY A 34 32.42 9.34 2.25
CA GLY A 34 32.45 10.09 3.51
C GLY A 34 32.15 9.37 4.81
N SER A 35 33.22 8.99 5.52
CA SER A 35 33.37 9.07 6.98
C SER A 35 32.13 8.78 7.83
N GLY A 36 32.08 7.57 8.38
CA GLY A 36 31.12 7.19 9.42
C GLY A 36 31.13 5.68 9.62
N ASP A 37 32.27 5.16 10.03
CA ASP A 37 32.45 3.78 10.49
C ASP A 37 31.52 3.56 11.71
N SER A 38 30.37 2.92 11.49
CA SER A 38 29.42 2.56 12.55
C SER A 38 28.72 1.21 12.31
N GLY A 39 29.09 0.50 11.25
CA GLY A 39 28.57 -0.83 10.97
C GLY A 39 29.36 -1.90 11.72
N VAL A 40 28.67 -2.84 12.35
CA VAL A 40 29.29 -3.93 13.12
C VAL A 40 30.05 -4.90 12.19
N LEU A 41 29.49 -5.19 11.02
CA LEU A 41 30.12 -5.95 9.94
C LEU A 41 29.90 -5.19 8.61
N PRO A 42 30.89 -5.17 7.71
CA PRO A 42 30.76 -4.49 6.42
C PRO A 42 29.77 -5.22 5.49
N PRO A 43 29.22 -4.51 4.50
CA PRO A 43 28.41 -5.14 3.47
C PRO A 43 29.25 -6.12 2.66
N SER A 44 28.63 -7.20 2.17
CA SER A 44 29.34 -8.24 1.42
C SER A 44 28.41 -9.01 0.48
N VAL A 45 28.98 -9.82 -0.40
CA VAL A 45 28.25 -10.80 -1.21
C VAL A 45 28.78 -12.20 -0.88
N GLN A 46 27.90 -13.12 -0.50
CA GLN A 46 28.25 -14.52 -0.24
C GLN A 46 27.29 -15.45 -0.96
N ASN A 47 27.81 -16.39 -1.76
CA ASN A 47 27.01 -17.39 -2.48
C ASN A 47 25.83 -16.80 -3.29
N GLY A 48 26.04 -15.64 -3.93
CA GLY A 48 24.99 -14.96 -4.71
C GLY A 48 23.94 -14.24 -3.86
N VAL A 49 24.20 -14.02 -2.58
CA VAL A 49 23.37 -13.24 -1.66
C VAL A 49 24.05 -11.93 -1.33
N GLY A 50 23.36 -10.80 -1.52
CA GLY A 50 23.82 -9.49 -1.07
C GLY A 50 23.49 -9.30 0.40
N ILE A 51 24.49 -9.01 1.23
CA ILE A 51 24.35 -8.84 2.68
C ILE A 51 24.70 -7.39 3.00
N SER A 52 23.74 -6.64 3.55
CA SER A 52 23.95 -5.26 3.99
C SER A 52 24.97 -5.19 5.11
N ARG A 53 25.45 -3.98 5.41
CA ARG A 53 26.17 -3.74 6.66
C ARG A 53 25.29 -4.13 7.85
N SER A 54 25.93 -4.59 8.92
CA SER A 54 25.23 -4.91 10.15
C SER A 54 25.12 -3.67 11.04
N VAL A 55 23.95 -3.42 11.60
CA VAL A 55 23.66 -2.24 12.42
C VAL A 55 23.09 -2.64 13.78
N GLU A 56 23.51 -1.95 14.83
CA GLU A 56 23.00 -2.16 16.19
C GLU A 56 21.84 -1.20 16.46
N LEU A 57 20.68 -1.74 16.87
CA LEU A 57 19.55 -0.92 17.31
C LEU A 57 19.68 -0.65 18.81
N THR A 58 19.97 0.60 19.17
CA THR A 58 20.14 1.00 20.57
C THR A 58 18.80 1.41 21.18
N TYR A 59 17.91 2.03 20.40
CA TYR A 59 16.60 2.48 20.87
C TYR A 59 15.45 1.85 20.08
N ILE A 60 14.28 1.71 20.73
CA ILE A 60 13.07 1.11 20.13
C ILE A 60 12.57 1.92 18.91
N ASP A 61 12.86 3.22 18.87
CA ASP A 61 12.36 4.17 17.86
C ASP A 61 13.48 4.78 17.01
N GLU A 62 14.56 4.03 16.80
CA GLU A 62 15.72 4.50 16.06
C GLU A 62 15.56 4.28 14.54
N THR A 63 15.75 5.33 13.75
CA THR A 63 15.85 5.22 12.28
C THR A 63 17.31 5.19 11.87
N LEU A 64 17.72 4.12 11.20
CA LEU A 64 19.08 3.94 10.71
C LEU A 64 19.13 3.94 9.18
N THR A 65 20.06 4.71 8.62
CA THR A 65 20.34 4.64 7.17
C THR A 65 21.28 3.47 6.92
N LEU A 66 20.93 2.48 6.10
CA LEU A 66 21.90 1.46 5.67
C LEU A 66 22.81 2.00 4.57
N GLY A 67 22.24 2.61 3.53
CA GLY A 67 23.00 3.22 2.42
C GLY A 67 23.71 2.24 1.49
N ASP A 68 23.66 0.94 1.77
CA ASP A 68 24.28 -0.09 0.96
C ASP A 68 23.58 -0.26 -0.39
N SER A 69 24.37 -0.36 -1.46
CA SER A 69 23.86 -0.52 -2.83
C SER A 69 24.40 -1.80 -3.45
N PHE A 70 23.51 -2.53 -4.13
CA PHE A 70 23.84 -3.77 -4.82
C PHE A 70 23.45 -3.67 -6.29
N SER A 71 24.35 -4.07 -7.18
CA SER A 71 24.07 -4.21 -8.61
C SER A 71 23.72 -5.65 -8.91
N VAL A 72 22.62 -5.88 -9.63
CA VAL A 72 22.16 -7.21 -10.03
C VAL A 72 22.15 -7.28 -11.55
N SER A 73 23.02 -8.12 -12.12
CA SER A 73 23.08 -8.39 -13.56
C SER A 73 22.22 -9.59 -13.91
N LEU A 74 21.19 -9.36 -14.73
CA LEU A 74 20.26 -10.38 -15.21
C LEU A 74 20.51 -10.68 -16.69
N ARG A 75 20.78 -11.94 -17.02
CA ARG A 75 20.91 -12.37 -18.42
C ARG A 75 19.66 -13.11 -18.86
N LEU A 76 18.92 -12.54 -19.79
CA LEU A 76 17.78 -13.19 -20.44
C LEU A 76 18.23 -14.35 -21.33
N ASP A 77 17.31 -15.29 -21.57
CA ASP A 77 17.50 -16.36 -22.56
C ASP A 77 17.73 -15.81 -23.97
N ALA A 78 18.46 -16.56 -24.80
CA ALA A 78 18.74 -16.16 -26.19
C ALA A 78 17.48 -16.03 -27.06
N HIS A 79 16.37 -16.66 -26.65
CA HIS A 79 15.07 -16.60 -27.31
C HIS A 79 14.06 -15.72 -26.55
N ALA A 80 14.52 -14.96 -25.56
CA ALA A 80 13.67 -14.04 -24.81
C ALA A 80 13.07 -12.97 -25.72
N ASP A 81 11.78 -12.70 -25.53
CA ASP A 81 11.06 -11.64 -26.22
C ASP A 81 11.36 -10.29 -25.56
N LEU A 82 12.09 -9.43 -26.26
CA LEU A 82 12.43 -8.09 -25.76
C LEU A 82 11.25 -7.13 -25.67
N SER A 83 10.07 -7.49 -26.19
CA SER A 83 8.83 -6.74 -26.02
C SER A 83 8.04 -7.14 -24.77
N ALA A 84 8.37 -8.29 -24.16
CA ALA A 84 7.68 -8.80 -22.99
C ALA A 84 8.16 -8.19 -21.67
N THR A 85 7.31 -8.27 -20.65
CA THR A 85 7.63 -7.92 -19.27
C THR A 85 8.10 -9.15 -18.49
N TYR A 86 9.16 -8.99 -17.70
CA TYR A 86 9.78 -10.02 -16.90
C TYR A 86 9.68 -9.67 -15.42
N ASN A 87 9.50 -10.68 -14.56
CA ASN A 87 9.50 -10.48 -13.11
C ASN A 87 10.74 -11.10 -12.49
N PHE A 88 11.56 -10.27 -11.85
CA PHE A 88 12.68 -10.71 -11.04
C PHE A 88 12.23 -10.88 -9.60
N VAL A 89 12.32 -12.10 -9.08
CA VAL A 89 11.86 -12.42 -7.71
C VAL A 89 13.04 -12.38 -6.75
N LEU A 90 12.91 -11.60 -5.69
CA LEU A 90 13.93 -11.38 -4.68
C LEU A 90 13.33 -11.58 -3.28
N ASP A 91 13.95 -12.41 -2.46
CA ASP A 91 13.66 -12.42 -1.03
C ASP A 91 14.49 -11.33 -0.35
N VAL A 92 13.81 -10.46 0.39
CA VAL A 92 14.41 -9.50 1.31
C VAL A 92 14.21 -10.06 2.71
N GLU A 93 15.30 -10.43 3.34
CA GLU A 93 15.31 -11.10 4.64
C GLU A 93 15.89 -10.19 5.71
N LEU A 94 15.19 -10.08 6.85
CA LEU A 94 15.67 -9.41 8.05
C LEU A 94 16.27 -10.47 8.97
N TRP A 95 17.51 -10.25 9.37
CA TRP A 95 18.26 -11.16 10.24
C TRP A 95 18.74 -10.42 11.48
N SER A 96 18.70 -11.08 12.64
CA SER A 96 19.21 -10.54 13.90
C SER A 96 20.23 -11.45 14.57
N MET A 97 21.07 -10.87 15.43
CA MET A 97 21.93 -11.60 16.35
C MET A 97 22.02 -10.91 17.71
N ASP A 98 22.35 -11.69 18.74
CA ASP A 98 22.64 -11.17 20.08
C ASP A 98 24.00 -10.44 20.11
N ARG A 99 23.99 -9.20 20.60
CA ARG A 99 25.19 -8.35 20.77
C ARG A 99 26.26 -8.95 21.67
N HIS A 100 25.89 -9.85 22.58
CA HIS A 100 26.84 -10.43 23.54
C HIS A 100 27.81 -11.42 22.90
N ARG A 101 27.58 -11.80 21.64
CA ARG A 101 28.49 -12.62 20.85
C ARG A 101 29.31 -11.75 19.90
N PRO A 102 30.58 -12.10 19.66
CA PRO A 102 31.38 -11.41 18.65
C PRO A 102 30.65 -11.50 17.29
N PRO A 103 30.56 -10.39 16.54
CA PRO A 103 29.82 -10.35 15.29
C PRO A 103 30.32 -11.38 14.29
N ASN A 104 29.43 -12.26 13.85
CA ASN A 104 29.74 -13.27 12.85
C ASN A 104 28.48 -13.58 12.04
N LEU A 105 28.59 -13.54 10.71
CA LEU A 105 27.47 -13.78 9.79
C LEU A 105 26.78 -15.14 10.00
N SER A 106 27.48 -16.15 10.53
CA SER A 106 26.91 -17.46 10.84
C SER A 106 26.05 -17.50 12.10
N LEU A 107 26.14 -16.46 12.95
CA LEU A 107 25.38 -16.36 14.21
C LEU A 107 24.06 -15.60 14.06
N PHE A 108 23.84 -14.98 12.90
CA PHE A 108 22.56 -14.34 12.60
C PHE A 108 21.49 -15.40 12.38
N GLU A 109 20.30 -15.13 12.90
CA GLU A 109 19.08 -15.91 12.67
C GLU A 109 18.08 -15.09 11.86
N MET A 110 17.33 -15.73 10.97
CA MET A 110 16.35 -15.05 10.12
C MET A 110 15.09 -14.77 10.94
N ASP A 111 14.77 -13.49 11.12
CA ASP A 111 13.58 -13.08 11.87
C ASP A 111 12.34 -13.10 10.98
N SER A 112 12.47 -12.51 9.79
CA SER A 112 11.34 -12.22 8.92
C SER A 112 11.78 -12.08 7.47
N ARG A 113 10.84 -12.31 6.55
CA ARG A 113 11.11 -12.31 5.11
C ARG A 113 9.97 -11.71 4.34
N ARG A 114 10.32 -10.99 3.27
CA ARG A 114 9.40 -10.50 2.25
C ARG A 114 9.90 -10.92 0.87
N THR A 115 9.06 -11.63 0.14
CA THR A 115 9.30 -11.94 -1.27
C THR A 115 8.74 -10.80 -2.10
N VAL A 116 9.60 -10.16 -2.90
CA VAL A 116 9.22 -9.09 -3.81
C VAL A 116 9.41 -9.53 -5.26
N GLU A 117 8.46 -9.16 -6.11
CA GLU A 117 8.49 -9.29 -7.55
C GLU A 117 8.81 -7.91 -8.15
N ILE A 118 9.98 -7.77 -8.76
CA ILE A 118 10.40 -6.56 -9.46
C ILE A 118 10.04 -6.72 -10.93
N CYS A 119 9.12 -5.89 -11.39
CA CYS A 119 8.70 -5.80 -12.78
C CYS A 119 9.78 -5.11 -13.62
N ILE A 120 10.27 -5.80 -14.65
CA ILE A 120 11.31 -5.34 -15.57
C ILE A 120 10.77 -5.40 -16.99
N CYS A 121 10.82 -4.27 -17.69
CA CYS A 121 10.41 -4.18 -19.08
C CYS A 121 11.61 -3.66 -19.91
N PRO A 122 12.08 -4.40 -20.94
CA PRO A 122 13.29 -4.00 -21.66
C PRO A 122 13.21 -2.64 -22.36
N THR A 123 12.01 -2.14 -22.62
CA THR A 123 11.77 -0.86 -23.30
C THR A 123 11.69 0.33 -22.34
N THR A 124 11.59 0.10 -21.02
CA THR A 124 11.40 1.17 -20.04
C THR A 124 12.30 1.04 -18.83
N LEU A 125 12.67 2.18 -18.23
CA LEU A 125 13.35 2.22 -16.94
C LEU A 125 12.33 1.94 -15.83
N THR A 126 12.52 0.85 -15.10
CA THR A 126 11.86 0.63 -13.81
C THR A 126 12.63 1.44 -12.75
N ALA A 127 12.06 2.56 -12.31
CA ALA A 127 12.54 3.33 -11.17
C ALA A 127 11.44 3.41 -10.11
N ALA A 128 11.65 2.79 -8.95
CA ALA A 128 10.64 2.72 -7.90
C ALA A 128 11.27 2.67 -6.51
N SER A 129 10.59 3.24 -5.52
CA SER A 129 10.95 3.12 -4.11
C SER A 129 9.73 2.71 -3.30
N ARG A 130 9.90 1.81 -2.34
CA ARG A 130 8.82 1.37 -1.44
C ARG A 130 9.34 1.05 -0.06
N GLU A 131 8.46 1.16 0.92
CA GLU A 131 8.67 0.65 2.28
C GLU A 131 8.25 -0.83 2.34
N LEU A 132 9.09 -1.68 2.95
CA LEU A 132 8.85 -3.10 3.22
C LEU A 132 8.71 -3.29 4.72
N PHE A 133 7.53 -3.70 5.17
CA PHE A 133 7.23 -3.92 6.58
C PHE A 133 7.50 -5.36 6.97
N PHE A 134 8.25 -5.59 8.05
CA PHE A 134 8.54 -6.92 8.58
C PHE A 134 7.73 -7.19 9.85
N ASP A 135 7.13 -8.38 9.91
CA ASP A 135 6.46 -8.85 11.13
C ASP A 135 7.57 -9.32 12.09
N HIS A 136 7.89 -8.49 13.08
CA HIS A 136 8.85 -8.80 14.14
C HIS A 136 8.37 -8.20 15.47
N SER A 137 8.95 -8.65 16.60
CA SER A 137 8.61 -8.18 17.95
C SER A 137 8.79 -6.67 18.13
N ALA A 138 9.73 -6.09 17.39
CA ALA A 138 9.81 -4.67 17.06
C ALA A 138 9.46 -4.51 15.58
N PHE A 139 8.38 -3.81 15.27
CA PHE A 139 7.97 -3.54 13.89
C PHE A 139 9.07 -2.77 13.17
N ALA A 140 9.58 -3.33 12.09
CA ALA A 140 10.66 -2.73 11.30
C ALA A 140 10.17 -2.46 9.88
N ASP A 141 10.56 -1.32 9.33
CA ASP A 141 10.36 -0.96 7.94
C ASP A 141 11.69 -0.74 7.23
N LEU A 142 11.79 -1.25 6.01
CA LEU A 142 12.96 -1.06 5.15
C LEU A 142 12.53 -0.31 3.90
N THR A 143 13.13 0.85 3.66
CA THR A 143 13.01 1.51 2.36
C THR A 143 13.91 0.83 1.35
N MET A 144 13.33 0.34 0.25
CA MET A 144 14.03 -0.27 -0.88
C MET A 144 13.79 0.55 -2.14
N THR A 145 14.86 0.96 -2.81
CA THR A 145 14.82 1.68 -4.09
C THR A 145 15.46 0.82 -5.19
N VAL A 146 14.79 0.69 -6.33
CA VAL A 146 15.23 -0.12 -7.48
C VAL A 146 15.31 0.77 -8.72
N TYR A 147 16.40 0.64 -9.45
CA TYR A 147 16.59 1.13 -10.81
C TYR A 147 16.96 -0.07 -11.70
N ALA A 148 16.12 -0.41 -12.67
CA ALA A 148 16.36 -1.52 -13.58
C ALA A 148 16.00 -1.14 -15.01
N SER A 149 16.88 -1.44 -15.96
CA SER A 149 16.67 -1.20 -17.39
C SER A 149 17.45 -2.22 -18.21
N LEU A 150 17.10 -2.35 -19.50
CA LEU A 150 17.95 -3.04 -20.45
C LEU A 150 19.28 -2.27 -20.57
N VAL A 151 20.40 -2.99 -20.54
CA VAL A 151 21.75 -2.37 -20.62
C VAL A 151 22.41 -2.69 -21.97
N SER A 152 22.16 -3.88 -22.51
CA SER A 152 22.70 -4.31 -23.80
C SER A 152 21.87 -5.46 -24.38
N ALA A 153 21.75 -5.49 -25.71
CA ALA A 153 21.22 -6.62 -26.47
C ALA A 153 22.10 -6.80 -27.72
N LEU A 154 22.76 -7.95 -27.83
CA LEU A 154 23.64 -8.26 -28.95
C LEU A 154 23.06 -9.44 -29.75
N PRO A 155 23.05 -9.34 -31.09
CA PRO A 155 22.54 -10.42 -31.92
C PRO A 155 23.44 -11.66 -31.84
N ARG A 156 22.83 -12.84 -31.80
CA ARG A 156 23.52 -14.12 -31.91
C ARG A 156 23.20 -14.74 -33.26
N ARG A 157 24.19 -14.72 -34.17
CA ARG A 157 24.09 -15.37 -35.48
C ARG A 157 25.32 -16.23 -35.74
N LYS A 158 25.11 -17.39 -36.38
CA LYS A 158 26.22 -18.18 -36.94
C LYS A 158 26.65 -17.53 -38.25
N ARG A 159 27.89 -17.06 -38.33
CA ARG A 159 28.47 -16.53 -39.58
C ARG A 159 28.75 -17.71 -40.52
N GLN A 160 28.12 -17.70 -41.69
CA GLN A 160 28.36 -18.70 -42.74
C GLN A 160 28.76 -17.93 -44.00
N PRO A 161 30.02 -18.02 -44.47
CA PRO A 161 30.43 -17.35 -45.70
C PRO A 161 30.08 -18.20 -46.94
N PRO A 162 29.44 -17.63 -48.00
CA PRO A 162 28.92 -16.26 -48.08
C PRO A 162 27.67 -16.08 -47.22
N ASP A 163 27.51 -14.89 -46.62
CA ASP A 163 26.37 -14.59 -45.76
C ASP A 163 25.05 -14.80 -46.52
N PRO A 164 24.04 -15.45 -45.92
CA PRO A 164 22.76 -15.66 -46.57
C PRO A 164 22.06 -14.32 -46.82
N GLU A 165 21.21 -14.26 -47.84
CA GLU A 165 20.31 -13.12 -48.02
C GLU A 165 19.43 -12.95 -46.77
N MET A 166 19.26 -11.70 -46.34
CA MET A 166 18.55 -11.38 -45.12
C MET A 166 17.03 -11.49 -45.33
N ASP A 167 16.43 -12.49 -44.70
CA ASP A 167 14.99 -12.69 -44.73
C ASP A 167 14.22 -11.62 -43.92
N ALA A 168 12.93 -11.47 -44.21
CA ALA A 168 12.08 -10.46 -43.57
C ALA A 168 11.89 -10.68 -42.06
N LYS A 169 11.92 -11.93 -41.59
CA LYS A 169 11.74 -12.25 -40.16
C LYS A 169 12.99 -11.83 -39.38
N SER A 170 14.18 -12.14 -39.89
CA SER A 170 15.44 -11.69 -39.33
C SER A 170 15.53 -10.17 -39.32
N ARG A 171 15.18 -9.51 -40.44
CA ARG A 171 15.10 -8.05 -40.53
C ARG A 171 14.22 -7.46 -39.43
N ASN A 172 12.99 -7.96 -39.29
CA ASN A 172 12.05 -7.47 -38.29
C ASN A 172 12.57 -7.69 -36.86
N LEU A 173 13.11 -8.86 -36.55
CA LEU A 173 13.64 -9.16 -35.21
C LEU A 173 14.76 -8.19 -34.79
N HIS A 174 15.69 -7.89 -35.70
CA HIS A 174 16.77 -6.95 -35.44
C HIS A 174 16.29 -5.50 -35.33
N LEU A 175 15.33 -5.08 -36.17
CA LEU A 175 14.72 -3.75 -36.05
C LEU A 175 13.93 -3.60 -34.74
N THR A 176 13.21 -4.64 -34.30
CA THR A 176 12.57 -4.67 -32.98
C THR A 176 13.60 -4.54 -31.86
N SER A 177 14.73 -5.25 -31.95
CA SER A 177 15.81 -5.16 -30.96
C SER A 177 16.42 -3.74 -30.91
N ALA A 178 16.66 -3.13 -32.07
CA ALA A 178 17.14 -1.75 -32.16
C ALA A 178 16.13 -0.76 -31.58
N HIS A 179 14.85 -0.92 -31.89
CA HIS A 179 13.77 -0.11 -31.32
C HIS A 179 13.71 -0.26 -29.79
N THR A 180 13.80 -1.48 -29.24
CA THR A 180 13.84 -1.70 -27.79
C THR A 180 15.02 -0.97 -27.14
N LEU A 181 16.22 -1.05 -27.73
CA LEU A 181 17.41 -0.37 -27.20
C LEU A 181 17.22 1.16 -27.18
N LEU A 182 16.69 1.73 -28.26
CA LEU A 182 16.40 3.17 -28.36
C LEU A 182 15.30 3.61 -27.37
N GLN A 183 14.24 2.80 -27.21
CA GLN A 183 13.18 3.04 -26.22
C GLN A 183 13.73 3.03 -24.79
N ALA A 184 14.61 2.08 -24.46
CA ALA A 184 15.26 2.03 -23.16
C ALA A 184 16.09 3.29 -22.89
N MET A 185 16.86 3.78 -23.88
CA MET A 185 17.60 5.04 -23.77
C MET A 185 16.67 6.22 -23.51
N SER A 186 15.66 6.38 -24.36
CA SER A 186 14.67 7.45 -24.25
C SER A 186 13.96 7.43 -22.89
N SER A 187 13.63 6.24 -22.37
CA SER A 187 13.02 6.08 -21.05
C SER A 187 13.92 6.56 -19.91
N ILE A 188 15.22 6.24 -19.95
CA ILE A 188 16.20 6.73 -18.98
C ILE A 188 16.31 8.26 -19.07
N GLU A 189 16.43 8.82 -20.27
CA GLU A 189 16.52 10.27 -20.48
C GLU A 189 15.28 10.99 -19.94
N HIS A 190 14.07 10.51 -20.26
CA HIS A 190 12.82 11.05 -19.74
C HIS A 190 12.76 11.06 -18.20
N PHE A 191 13.25 10.00 -17.56
CA PHE A 191 13.35 9.96 -16.11
C PHE A 191 14.29 11.05 -15.58
N VAL A 192 15.47 11.20 -16.17
CA VAL A 192 16.43 12.22 -15.76
C VAL A 192 15.88 13.64 -15.99
N ILE A 193 15.20 13.90 -17.13
CA ILE A 193 14.54 15.18 -17.41
C ILE A 193 13.47 15.47 -16.35
N ARG A 194 12.59 14.51 -16.08
CA ARG A 194 11.49 14.63 -15.12
C ARG A 194 11.98 15.01 -13.72
N HIS A 195 13.13 14.46 -13.31
CA HIS A 195 13.70 14.69 -11.98
C HIS A 195 14.92 15.63 -11.99
N LYS A 196 15.17 16.37 -13.09
CA LYS A 196 16.35 17.24 -13.26
C LYS A 196 16.58 18.20 -12.09
N THR A 197 15.51 18.77 -11.54
CA THR A 197 15.57 19.73 -10.41
C THR A 197 15.93 19.09 -9.06
N LYS A 198 15.89 17.76 -8.97
CA LYS A 198 16.22 17.00 -7.76
C LYS A 198 17.67 16.52 -7.76
N PHE A 199 18.30 16.44 -8.93
CA PHE A 199 19.72 16.20 -9.04
C PHE A 199 20.47 17.51 -8.71
N GLY A 200 21.31 17.50 -7.67
CA GLY A 200 22.08 18.67 -7.24
C GLY A 200 23.18 19.10 -8.22
N SER A 201 23.20 18.55 -9.42
CA SER A 201 24.20 18.79 -10.47
C SER A 201 23.52 19.11 -11.79
N ALA A 202 24.14 19.97 -12.60
CA ALA A 202 23.66 20.27 -13.94
C ALA A 202 23.77 19.00 -14.81
N VAL A 203 22.62 18.45 -15.20
CA VAL A 203 22.57 17.28 -16.11
C VAL A 203 22.34 17.76 -17.55
N HIS A 204 23.29 17.44 -18.42
CA HIS A 204 23.18 17.61 -19.87
C HIS A 204 22.65 16.32 -20.48
N ILE A 205 21.63 16.42 -21.34
CA ILE A 205 21.01 15.29 -22.02
C ILE A 205 21.00 15.60 -23.49
N ASP A 206 21.45 14.64 -24.30
CA ASP A 206 21.29 14.67 -25.75
C ASP A 206 20.11 13.74 -26.09
N PRO A 207 18.92 14.28 -26.39
CA PRO A 207 17.70 13.49 -26.46
C PRO A 207 17.72 12.51 -27.63
N CYS A 208 17.52 11.22 -27.33
CA CYS A 208 17.38 10.14 -28.30
C CYS A 208 15.99 10.22 -28.96
N ASN A 209 15.93 10.71 -30.20
CA ASN A 209 14.73 10.63 -31.02
C ASN A 209 14.61 9.22 -31.63
N VAL A 210 13.84 8.35 -30.96
CA VAL A 210 13.66 6.94 -31.35
C VAL A 210 13.21 6.80 -32.81
N SER A 211 12.27 7.64 -33.26
CA SER A 211 11.71 7.57 -34.61
C SER A 211 12.78 7.91 -35.66
N THR A 212 13.48 9.02 -35.47
CA THR A 212 14.52 9.47 -36.41
C THR A 212 15.72 8.51 -36.47
N GLU A 213 16.17 7.99 -35.32
CA GLU A 213 17.27 7.01 -35.29
C GLU A 213 16.85 5.68 -35.94
N LEU A 214 15.62 5.22 -35.72
CA LEU A 214 15.11 3.98 -36.34
C LEU A 214 14.93 4.12 -37.86
N ASP A 215 14.43 5.26 -38.34
CA ASP A 215 14.31 5.55 -39.77
C ASP A 215 15.68 5.58 -40.43
N SER A 216 16.68 6.18 -39.78
CA SER A 216 18.08 6.19 -40.25
C SER A 216 18.63 4.76 -40.40
N VAL A 217 18.45 3.91 -39.40
CA VAL A 217 18.87 2.50 -39.45
C VAL A 217 18.14 1.75 -40.57
N THR A 218 16.83 1.96 -40.70
CA THR A 218 16.01 1.31 -41.73
C THR A 218 16.47 1.71 -43.14
N ASN A 219 16.78 2.98 -43.36
CA ASN A 219 17.29 3.49 -44.64
C ASN A 219 18.70 2.99 -44.97
N GLN A 220 19.58 2.87 -43.96
CA GLN A 220 20.89 2.25 -44.15
C GLN A 220 20.78 0.76 -44.47
N LEU A 221 19.78 0.07 -43.90
CA LEU A 221 19.56 -1.34 -44.13
C LEU A 221 19.04 -1.64 -45.54
N THR A 222 18.22 -0.76 -46.10
CA THR A 222 17.67 -0.92 -47.47
C THR A 222 18.69 -0.56 -48.56
N SER A 223 19.64 0.32 -48.26
CA SER A 223 20.65 0.81 -49.22
C SER A 223 21.99 0.06 -49.17
N SER A 224 22.30 -0.66 -48.09
CA SER A 224 23.60 -1.30 -47.89
C SER A 224 23.75 -2.64 -48.64
N PRO A 225 24.90 -2.90 -49.29
CA PRO A 225 25.22 -4.21 -49.86
C PRO A 225 25.49 -5.30 -48.80
N CYS A 226 25.66 -4.92 -47.52
CA CYS A 226 25.97 -5.83 -46.41
C CYS A 226 25.06 -5.56 -45.21
N PRO A 227 23.75 -5.92 -45.28
CA PRO A 227 22.75 -5.57 -44.27
C PRO A 227 23.03 -6.18 -42.89
N TRP A 228 23.61 -7.39 -42.83
CA TRP A 228 23.97 -8.04 -41.56
C TRP A 228 25.00 -7.22 -40.77
N THR A 229 26.00 -6.65 -41.46
CA THR A 229 27.03 -5.83 -40.83
C THR A 229 26.46 -4.54 -40.25
N ILE A 230 25.50 -3.92 -40.95
CA ILE A 230 24.79 -2.74 -40.44
C ILE A 230 24.08 -3.08 -39.13
N LEU A 231 23.27 -4.14 -39.10
CA LEU A 231 22.52 -4.52 -37.90
C LEU A 231 23.41 -4.91 -36.71
N GLU A 232 24.50 -5.65 -36.96
CA GLU A 232 25.47 -6.01 -35.92
C GLU A 232 26.14 -4.75 -35.34
N ASN A 233 26.59 -3.83 -36.20
CA ASN A 233 27.21 -2.58 -35.76
C ASN A 233 26.23 -1.67 -35.03
N THR A 234 24.98 -1.56 -35.49
CA THR A 234 23.93 -0.79 -34.82
C THR A 234 23.66 -1.35 -33.42
N ALA A 235 23.49 -2.66 -33.28
CA ALA A 235 23.22 -3.28 -31.98
C ALA A 235 24.38 -3.08 -30.98
N VAL A 236 25.62 -3.18 -31.46
CA VAL A 236 26.82 -2.91 -30.66
C VAL A 236 26.89 -1.44 -30.24
N ASN A 237 26.69 -0.51 -31.17
CA ASN A 237 26.72 0.93 -30.90
C ASN A 237 25.64 1.33 -29.88
N PHE A 238 24.40 0.91 -30.13
CA PHE A 238 23.29 1.21 -29.23
C PHE A 238 23.47 0.56 -27.86
N SER A 239 23.92 -0.70 -27.80
CA SER A 239 24.25 -1.34 -26.53
C SER A 239 25.33 -0.58 -25.74
N ALA A 240 26.38 -0.09 -26.43
CA ALA A 240 27.45 0.66 -25.78
C ALA A 240 26.94 2.01 -25.23
N ARG A 241 26.15 2.75 -26.03
CA ARG A 241 25.51 4.00 -25.60
C ARG A 241 24.60 3.78 -24.39
N LEU A 242 23.73 2.77 -24.45
CA LEU A 242 22.78 2.45 -23.37
C LEU A 242 23.49 2.04 -22.08
N SER A 243 24.56 1.24 -22.19
CA SER A 243 25.37 0.83 -21.05
C SER A 243 26.05 2.00 -20.34
N VAL A 244 26.58 2.96 -21.10
CA VAL A 244 27.16 4.19 -20.54
C VAL A 244 26.08 5.04 -19.87
N LEU A 245 24.94 5.24 -20.54
CA LEU A 245 23.82 6.02 -20.02
C LEU A 245 23.28 5.43 -18.71
N PHE A 246 23.07 4.11 -18.65
CA PHE A 246 22.62 3.44 -17.43
C PHE A 246 23.66 3.55 -16.31
N SER A 247 24.95 3.41 -16.61
CA SER A 247 26.03 3.58 -15.63
C SER A 247 26.07 5.01 -15.05
N GLN A 248 25.80 6.02 -15.89
CA GLN A 248 25.69 7.42 -15.45
C GLN A 248 24.45 7.63 -14.57
N LEU A 249 23.29 7.06 -14.94
CA LEU A 249 22.08 7.08 -14.13
C LEU A 249 22.33 6.49 -12.74
N VAL A 250 22.96 5.31 -12.67
CA VAL A 250 23.29 4.66 -11.39
C VAL A 250 24.14 5.59 -10.53
N ARG A 251 25.18 6.24 -11.07
CA ARG A 251 26.01 7.21 -10.32
C ARG A 251 25.24 8.45 -9.87
N LEU A 252 24.24 8.90 -10.64
CA LEU A 252 23.42 10.06 -10.30
C LEU A 252 22.38 9.75 -9.21
N CYS A 253 21.85 8.52 -9.21
CA CYS A 253 20.78 8.10 -8.32
C CYS A 253 21.29 7.47 -7.02
N VAL A 254 22.33 6.65 -7.09
CA VAL A 254 22.94 6.00 -5.92
C VAL A 254 23.60 7.06 -5.04
N GLY A 255 23.26 7.07 -3.75
CA GLY A 255 23.71 8.09 -2.80
C GLY A 255 22.93 9.42 -2.84
N SER A 256 22.00 9.60 -3.79
CA SER A 256 21.14 10.78 -3.82
C SER A 256 20.02 10.69 -2.77
N SER A 257 20.06 11.56 -1.76
CA SER A 257 19.00 11.66 -0.76
C SER A 257 17.70 12.28 -1.30
N ALA A 258 17.69 12.81 -2.52
CA ALA A 258 16.57 13.56 -3.08
C ALA A 258 15.59 12.70 -3.91
N ILE A 259 16.07 11.65 -4.57
CA ILE A 259 15.25 10.86 -5.51
C ILE A 259 14.38 9.83 -4.79
N SER A 260 14.95 9.06 -3.85
CA SER A 260 14.20 8.01 -3.14
C SER A 260 12.93 8.54 -2.45
N PRO A 261 12.93 9.71 -1.77
CA PRO A 261 11.71 10.29 -1.21
C PRO A 261 10.64 10.66 -2.24
N VAL A 262 11.03 11.09 -3.45
CA VAL A 262 10.09 11.40 -4.54
C VAL A 262 9.42 10.12 -5.03
N LEU A 263 10.19 9.06 -5.25
CA LEU A 263 9.67 7.76 -5.64
C LEU A 263 8.78 7.13 -4.55
N LEU A 264 9.09 7.33 -3.27
CA LEU A 264 8.21 6.93 -2.16
C LEU A 264 6.88 7.70 -2.18
N GLN A 265 6.89 8.98 -2.56
CA GLN A 265 5.67 9.75 -2.70
C GLN A 265 4.80 9.22 -3.86
N GLU A 266 5.41 8.77 -4.96
CA GLU A 266 4.70 8.11 -6.05
C GLU A 266 4.09 6.78 -5.60
N TYR A 267 4.82 5.98 -4.80
CA TYR A 267 4.28 4.77 -4.18
C TYR A 267 3.10 5.07 -3.25
N ALA A 268 3.18 6.10 -2.41
CA ALA A 268 2.09 6.50 -1.53
C ALA A 268 0.81 6.88 -2.31
N LYS A 269 0.95 7.66 -3.40
CA LYS A 269 -0.17 7.98 -4.30
C LYS A 269 -0.74 6.74 -4.98
N PHE A 270 0.12 5.81 -5.39
CA PHE A 270 -0.31 4.54 -5.96
C PHE A 270 -1.13 3.74 -4.94
N ARG A 271 -0.67 3.61 -3.69
CA ARG A 271 -1.41 2.92 -2.61
C ARG A 271 -2.78 3.54 -2.36
N GLU A 272 -2.87 4.87 -2.36
CA GLU A 272 -4.15 5.59 -2.21
C GLU A 272 -5.11 5.27 -3.36
N LYS A 273 -4.62 5.29 -4.61
CA LYS A 273 -5.41 4.89 -5.78
C LYS A 273 -5.86 3.43 -5.67
N MET A 274 -4.96 2.53 -5.30
CA MET A 274 -5.31 1.12 -5.10
C MET A 274 -6.32 0.91 -3.96
N LEU A 275 -6.26 1.74 -2.91
CA LEU A 275 -7.26 1.74 -1.86
C LEU A 275 -8.65 2.07 -2.42
N SER A 276 -8.74 3.10 -3.26
CA SER A 276 -9.99 3.60 -3.80
C SER A 276 -10.67 2.67 -4.82
N GLU A 277 -9.93 1.78 -5.50
CA GLU A 277 -10.50 0.85 -6.50
C GLU A 277 -11.50 -0.17 -5.93
N LEU A 278 -11.44 -0.46 -4.63
CA LEU A 278 -12.39 -1.34 -3.92
C LEU A 278 -13.07 -0.62 -2.75
N PHE A 279 -13.14 0.70 -2.84
CA PHE A 279 -13.83 1.53 -1.88
C PHE A 279 -15.10 2.08 -2.55
N PHE A 280 -16.21 1.48 -2.17
CA PHE A 280 -17.55 1.78 -2.61
C PHE A 280 -18.21 2.69 -1.59
N PHE A 281 -19.02 3.64 -2.05
CA PHE A 281 -19.87 4.39 -1.15
C PHE A 281 -21.25 4.67 -1.74
N THR A 282 -22.22 4.81 -0.85
CA THR A 282 -23.59 5.16 -1.20
C THR A 282 -24.07 6.30 -0.31
N GLU A 283 -24.83 7.21 -0.89
CA GLU A 283 -25.40 8.36 -0.17
C GLU A 283 -26.89 8.13 0.06
N TYR A 284 -27.32 8.32 1.30
CA TYR A 284 -28.69 8.11 1.75
C TYR A 284 -29.25 9.37 2.40
N ALA A 285 -30.56 9.56 2.27
CA ALA A 285 -31.26 10.49 3.14
C ALA A 285 -31.27 9.94 4.59
N PRO A 286 -31.31 10.80 5.63
CA PRO A 286 -31.38 10.32 7.01
C PRO A 286 -32.59 9.42 7.31
N SER A 287 -33.64 9.49 6.49
CA SER A 287 -34.84 8.65 6.57
C SER A 287 -34.66 7.20 6.07
N ASP A 288 -33.65 6.92 5.23
CA ASP A 288 -33.43 5.60 4.59
C ASP A 288 -32.68 4.58 5.47
N LEU A 289 -32.66 4.80 6.79
CA LEU A 289 -31.93 4.00 7.79
C LEU A 289 -32.31 2.50 7.87
N SER A 290 -33.34 2.04 7.16
CA SER A 290 -33.87 0.67 7.22
C SER A 290 -33.38 -0.25 6.09
N LYS A 291 -32.63 0.26 5.11
CA LYS A 291 -32.08 -0.56 4.01
C LYS A 291 -30.72 -1.12 4.41
N CYS A 292 -30.63 -2.39 4.83
CA CYS A 292 -29.36 -3.11 4.76
C CYS A 292 -29.55 -4.65 4.73
N ASN A 293 -29.06 -5.29 3.66
CA ASN A 293 -27.93 -6.23 3.71
C ASN A 293 -27.81 -7.00 2.39
N PHE A 294 -26.98 -6.49 1.48
CA PHE A 294 -26.49 -7.22 0.31
C PHE A 294 -24.98 -7.50 0.39
N LEU A 295 -24.30 -7.18 1.50
CA LEU A 295 -22.83 -7.18 1.58
C LEU A 295 -22.21 -8.54 1.23
N ASP A 296 -22.75 -9.65 1.74
CA ASP A 296 -22.25 -10.98 1.39
C ASP A 296 -22.41 -11.28 -0.11
N LYS A 297 -23.49 -10.77 -0.72
CA LYS A 297 -23.72 -10.88 -2.16
C LYS A 297 -22.79 -9.96 -2.95
N VAL A 298 -22.58 -8.72 -2.52
CA VAL A 298 -21.61 -7.78 -3.13
C VAL A 298 -20.22 -8.37 -3.06
N TYR A 299 -19.78 -8.85 -1.88
CA TYR A 299 -18.51 -9.52 -1.72
C TYR A 299 -18.40 -10.76 -2.62
N SER A 300 -19.46 -11.59 -2.70
CA SER A 300 -19.51 -12.74 -3.61
C SER A 300 -19.35 -12.32 -5.08
N VAL A 301 -19.97 -11.22 -5.53
CA VAL A 301 -19.84 -10.73 -6.90
C VAL A 301 -18.43 -10.19 -7.15
N VAL A 302 -17.92 -9.33 -6.26
CA VAL A 302 -16.58 -8.73 -6.37
C VAL A 302 -15.50 -9.82 -6.36
N SER A 303 -15.58 -10.78 -5.44
CA SER A 303 -14.60 -11.87 -5.30
C SER A 303 -14.54 -12.82 -6.50
N LYS A 304 -15.62 -12.93 -7.28
CA LYS A 304 -15.70 -13.73 -8.51
C LYS A 304 -15.38 -12.92 -9.77
N SER A 305 -15.23 -11.61 -9.66
CA SER A 305 -14.94 -10.74 -10.80
C SER A 305 -13.47 -10.82 -11.21
N LYS A 306 -13.20 -10.68 -12.51
CA LYS A 306 -11.84 -10.52 -13.02
C LYS A 306 -11.22 -9.17 -12.66
N TYR A 307 -12.04 -8.21 -12.23
CA TYR A 307 -11.60 -6.88 -11.82
C TYR A 307 -10.55 -6.94 -10.70
N VAL A 308 -10.77 -7.77 -9.67
CA VAL A 308 -9.80 -7.94 -8.57
C VAL A 308 -8.49 -8.58 -9.06
N GLU A 309 -8.58 -9.46 -10.06
CA GLU A 309 -7.39 -10.11 -10.65
C GLU A 309 -6.56 -9.15 -11.51
N LYS A 310 -7.22 -8.18 -12.16
CA LYS A 310 -6.59 -7.17 -13.02
C LYS A 310 -6.19 -5.89 -12.28
N LEU A 311 -6.27 -5.88 -10.95
CA LEU A 311 -5.81 -4.74 -10.15
C LEU A 311 -4.36 -4.36 -10.54
N PRO A 312 -4.08 -3.06 -10.79
CA PRO A 312 -2.74 -2.62 -11.13
C PRO A 312 -1.71 -3.03 -10.07
N ARG A 313 -0.51 -3.37 -10.52
CA ARG A 313 0.62 -3.72 -9.64
C ARG A 313 1.64 -2.59 -9.62
N PHE A 314 2.19 -2.33 -8.44
CA PHE A 314 3.35 -1.44 -8.32
C PHE A 314 4.60 -2.15 -8.88
N PRO A 315 5.59 -1.45 -9.46
CA PRO A 315 6.75 -2.10 -10.07
C PRO A 315 7.56 -2.97 -9.12
N ILE A 316 7.60 -2.64 -7.83
CA ILE A 316 8.09 -3.54 -6.78
C ILE A 316 6.86 -4.07 -6.05
N PHE A 317 6.42 -5.29 -6.37
CA PHE A 317 5.21 -5.91 -5.83
C PHE A 317 5.55 -6.92 -4.73
N CYS A 318 4.80 -6.94 -3.64
CA CYS A 318 4.97 -7.88 -2.53
C CYS A 318 3.63 -8.48 -2.18
N SER A 319 3.45 -9.77 -2.49
CA SER A 319 2.16 -10.45 -2.36
C SER A 319 1.61 -10.49 -0.93
N SER A 320 2.48 -10.39 0.10
CA SER A 320 2.08 -10.40 1.51
C SER A 320 1.52 -9.06 2.00
N THR A 321 1.88 -7.94 1.35
CA THR A 321 1.46 -6.59 1.80
C THR A 321 0.57 -5.88 0.79
N ASP A 322 0.73 -6.18 -0.50
CA ASP A 322 0.03 -5.48 -1.57
C ASP A 322 -1.30 -6.14 -1.91
N LYS A 323 -2.21 -5.33 -2.48
CA LYS A 323 -3.51 -5.81 -2.91
C LYS A 323 -3.36 -6.85 -4.01
N SER A 324 -3.96 -8.02 -3.81
CA SER A 324 -4.00 -9.11 -4.80
C SER A 324 -5.33 -9.85 -4.69
N LYS A 325 -5.60 -10.79 -5.61
CA LYS A 325 -6.79 -11.67 -5.52
C LYS A 325 -6.90 -12.45 -4.21
N TYR A 326 -5.78 -12.63 -3.50
CA TYR A 326 -5.72 -13.32 -2.21
C TYR A 326 -5.65 -12.36 -1.01
N ASN A 327 -5.35 -11.09 -1.24
CA ASN A 327 -5.12 -10.10 -0.21
C ASN A 327 -5.76 -8.77 -0.62
N TRP A 328 -7.08 -8.62 -0.50
CA TRP A 328 -7.78 -7.39 -0.85
C TRP A 328 -8.82 -7.03 0.20
N CYS A 329 -9.15 -5.74 0.26
CA CYS A 329 -10.13 -5.19 1.18
C CYS A 329 -11.22 -4.49 0.37
N LEU A 330 -12.45 -4.98 0.51
CA LEU A 330 -13.65 -4.23 0.14
C LEU A 330 -13.92 -3.22 1.24
N VAL A 331 -14.27 -2.00 0.88
CA VAL A 331 -14.82 -1.01 1.81
C VAL A 331 -16.14 -0.54 1.24
N ILE A 332 -17.22 -0.62 2.03
CA ILE A 332 -18.51 -0.04 1.69
C ILE A 332 -18.87 0.99 2.75
N GLU A 333 -18.89 2.26 2.33
CA GLU A 333 -19.32 3.38 3.16
C GLU A 333 -20.74 3.79 2.85
N GLU A 334 -21.55 3.94 3.90
CA GLU A 334 -22.88 4.54 3.80
C GLU A 334 -22.82 5.96 4.38
N ARG A 335 -23.12 6.96 3.54
CA ARG A 335 -23.11 8.37 3.92
C ARG A 335 -24.53 8.88 4.10
N PHE A 336 -24.84 9.42 5.27
CA PHE A 336 -26.15 10.03 5.55
C PHE A 336 -25.99 11.54 5.57
N LEU A 337 -26.49 12.21 4.52
CA LEU A 337 -26.33 13.65 4.33
C LEU A 337 -27.51 14.40 4.97
N LYS A 338 -27.23 15.44 5.78
CA LYS A 338 -28.27 16.20 6.50
C LYS A 338 -29.17 17.02 5.57
N ASP A 339 -28.64 17.44 4.42
CA ASP A 339 -29.31 18.35 3.46
C ASP A 339 -29.66 17.67 2.13
N ALA A 340 -29.71 16.34 2.09
CA ALA A 340 -30.16 15.62 0.89
C ALA A 340 -31.67 15.83 0.70
N SER A 341 -32.06 16.91 0.02
CA SER A 341 -33.37 16.93 -0.63
C SER A 341 -33.37 15.80 -1.68
N PRO A 342 -34.44 15.03 -1.83
CA PRO A 342 -34.53 13.99 -2.85
C PRO A 342 -34.38 14.53 -4.30
N PHE A 343 -34.40 15.86 -4.47
CA PHE A 343 -34.26 16.54 -5.76
C PHE A 343 -32.79 16.69 -6.22
N VAL A 344 -31.83 16.89 -5.30
CA VAL A 344 -30.40 17.10 -5.66
C VAL A 344 -29.70 15.81 -6.11
N LEU A 345 -30.18 14.65 -5.65
CA LEU A 345 -29.63 13.34 -6.01
C LEU A 345 -29.94 12.94 -7.46
N LYS A 346 -31.05 13.43 -8.04
CA LYS A 346 -31.40 13.18 -9.44
C LYS A 346 -30.77 14.19 -10.40
N GLU A 347 -30.63 15.47 -10.06
CA GLU A 347 -30.04 16.44 -11.00
C GLU A 347 -28.57 16.14 -11.33
N ARG A 348 -27.80 15.53 -10.42
CA ARG A 348 -26.46 14.99 -10.77
C ARG A 348 -26.50 13.81 -11.74
N CYS A 349 -27.60 13.06 -11.80
CA CYS A 349 -27.79 11.93 -12.72
C CYS A 349 -28.48 12.32 -14.03
N TYR A 350 -29.20 13.44 -14.08
CA TYR A 350 -30.04 13.83 -15.23
C TYR A 350 -29.50 15.03 -16.02
N SER A 351 -28.51 15.78 -15.51
CA SER A 351 -27.84 16.80 -16.33
C SER A 351 -27.02 16.23 -17.51
N ASP A 352 -26.79 14.91 -17.53
CA ASP A 352 -26.11 14.17 -18.60
C ASP A 352 -27.06 13.37 -19.52
N GLU A 353 -28.39 13.49 -19.39
CA GLU A 353 -29.33 12.80 -20.31
C GLU A 353 -29.38 13.40 -21.72
N ASN A 354 -28.73 14.54 -21.98
CA ASN A 354 -28.56 15.05 -23.35
C ASN A 354 -27.38 14.41 -24.12
N LEU A 355 -26.71 13.38 -23.56
CA LEU A 355 -25.65 12.62 -24.24
C LEU A 355 -26.02 11.16 -24.58
N LEU A 356 -27.21 10.69 -24.21
CA LEU A 356 -27.69 9.34 -24.54
C LEU A 356 -28.68 9.36 -25.71
N GLN A 357 -28.18 9.66 -26.91
CA GLN A 357 -28.64 8.92 -28.09
C GLN A 357 -27.60 7.84 -28.38
N PRO A 358 -28.02 6.63 -28.84
CA PRO A 358 -27.11 5.52 -29.05
C PRO A 358 -26.13 5.85 -30.19
N LYS A 359 -24.98 6.41 -29.84
CA LYS A 359 -23.82 6.51 -30.72
C LYS A 359 -22.85 5.41 -30.32
N SER A 360 -22.44 4.64 -31.32
CA SER A 360 -21.58 3.46 -31.24
C SER A 360 -20.41 3.62 -30.23
N PRO A 361 -20.16 2.67 -29.29
CA PRO A 361 -19.22 2.85 -28.17
C PRO A 361 -17.72 2.86 -28.54
N LEU A 362 -17.37 2.83 -29.83
CA LEU A 362 -16.02 2.52 -30.30
C LEU A 362 -15.16 3.75 -30.65
N LYS A 363 -15.72 4.97 -30.65
CA LYS A 363 -14.96 6.19 -30.98
C LYS A 363 -14.73 7.15 -29.80
N ASP A 364 -15.70 7.30 -28.90
CA ASP A 364 -15.65 8.35 -27.89
C ASP A 364 -14.69 8.06 -26.71
N ALA A 365 -14.40 6.77 -26.43
CA ALA A 365 -13.39 6.38 -25.45
C ALA A 365 -11.95 6.75 -25.87
N ALA A 366 -11.70 6.86 -27.19
CA ALA A 366 -10.40 7.28 -27.73
C ALA A 366 -10.21 8.80 -27.64
N ASP A 367 -11.28 9.60 -27.78
CA ASP A 367 -11.20 11.06 -27.80
C ASP A 367 -11.18 11.69 -26.39
N SER A 368 -11.79 11.06 -25.39
CA SER A 368 -11.74 11.53 -23.99
C SER A 368 -10.36 11.43 -23.35
N HIS A 369 -9.51 10.48 -23.78
CA HIS A 369 -8.13 10.36 -23.32
C HIS A 369 -7.14 11.19 -24.14
N ARG A 370 -7.55 11.64 -25.33
CA ARG A 370 -6.74 12.51 -26.20
C ARG A 370 -6.80 13.98 -25.78
N SER A 371 -7.92 14.43 -25.21
CA SER A 371 -8.13 15.83 -24.82
C SER A 371 -7.38 16.27 -23.54
N THR A 372 -6.79 15.34 -22.79
CA THR A 372 -5.87 15.66 -21.68
C THR A 372 -4.40 15.74 -22.13
N LEU A 373 -4.13 15.54 -23.42
CA LEU A 373 -2.81 15.54 -24.06
C LEU A 373 -2.80 16.48 -25.27
N THR A 374 -3.16 17.75 -25.07
CA THR A 374 -2.88 18.80 -26.08
C THR A 374 -2.44 20.07 -25.37
N ASN A 375 -1.12 20.14 -25.13
CA ASN A 375 -0.28 21.33 -25.31
C ASN A 375 1.15 20.89 -25.03
N ASP A 376 1.70 20.13 -25.98
CA ASP A 376 3.13 20.12 -26.31
C ASP A 376 3.23 19.49 -27.70
N GLU A 377 3.55 20.32 -28.69
CA GLU A 377 3.77 19.89 -30.06
C GLU A 377 5.13 19.17 -30.18
N SER A 378 5.17 18.18 -31.08
CA SER A 378 6.29 17.34 -31.50
C SER A 378 6.62 16.10 -30.66
N CYS A 379 6.05 14.96 -31.07
CA CYS A 379 6.76 13.69 -31.37
C CYS A 379 5.73 12.65 -31.86
N ASN A 380 5.83 12.24 -33.13
CA ASN A 380 5.06 11.10 -33.65
C ASN A 380 5.73 9.80 -33.17
N GLU A 381 5.18 9.19 -32.10
CA GLU A 381 5.61 7.88 -31.58
C GLU A 381 4.96 6.70 -32.34
N PRO A 382 5.63 5.54 -32.50
CA PRO A 382 5.01 4.33 -33.05
C PRO A 382 4.17 3.58 -32.00
N SER A 383 2.87 3.60 -32.26
CA SER A 383 1.67 2.94 -31.70
C SER A 383 1.70 1.57 -30.97
N GLN A 384 2.81 0.84 -30.76
CA GLN A 384 2.73 -0.54 -30.23
C GLN A 384 3.01 -0.72 -28.72
N ILE A 385 3.91 0.05 -28.10
CA ILE A 385 4.22 -0.10 -26.65
C ILE A 385 3.30 0.77 -25.79
N LEU A 386 2.94 1.96 -26.30
CA LEU A 386 1.82 2.72 -25.76
C LEU A 386 0.56 1.86 -25.80
N ASN A 387 0.41 1.02 -26.83
CA ASN A 387 -0.66 0.03 -26.94
C ASN A 387 -0.66 -1.00 -25.81
N ASP A 388 0.45 -1.61 -25.37
CA ASP A 388 0.36 -2.68 -24.35
C ASP A 388 0.04 -2.16 -22.94
N ASN A 389 0.62 -1.02 -22.55
CA ASN A 389 0.24 -0.34 -21.30
C ASN A 389 -1.17 0.26 -21.39
N PHE A 390 -1.56 0.80 -22.55
CA PHE A 390 -2.91 1.26 -22.82
C PHE A 390 -3.92 0.11 -22.83
N ASN A 391 -3.57 -1.04 -23.43
CA ASN A 391 -4.41 -2.23 -23.52
C ASN A 391 -4.62 -2.82 -22.13
N THR A 392 -3.56 -2.92 -21.31
CA THR A 392 -3.68 -3.39 -19.93
C THR A 392 -4.55 -2.44 -19.10
N THR A 393 -4.37 -1.13 -19.27
CA THR A 393 -5.18 -0.10 -18.59
C THR A 393 -6.63 -0.14 -19.05
N LEU A 394 -6.85 -0.25 -20.36
CA LEU A 394 -8.16 -0.35 -20.99
C LEU A 394 -8.89 -1.60 -20.52
N GLU A 395 -8.22 -2.74 -20.53
CA GLU A 395 -8.75 -3.99 -20.01
C GLU A 395 -9.15 -3.90 -18.54
N PHE A 396 -8.32 -3.26 -17.71
CA PHE A 396 -8.63 -3.01 -16.30
C PHE A 396 -9.90 -2.16 -16.15
N VAL A 397 -9.99 -1.05 -16.89
CA VAL A 397 -11.17 -0.16 -16.90
C VAL A 397 -12.41 -0.91 -17.37
N MET A 398 -12.31 -1.71 -18.43
CA MET A 398 -13.43 -2.51 -18.92
C MET A 398 -13.91 -3.54 -17.87
N GLU A 399 -13.01 -4.21 -17.14
CA GLU A 399 -13.42 -5.11 -16.06
C GLU A 399 -14.08 -4.37 -14.89
N ARG A 400 -13.69 -3.12 -14.63
CA ARG A 400 -14.35 -2.28 -13.62
C ARG A 400 -15.79 -1.99 -14.00
N GLU A 401 -16.04 -1.56 -15.23
CA GLU A 401 -17.40 -1.26 -15.70
C GLU A 401 -18.27 -2.52 -15.72
N ARG A 402 -17.74 -3.67 -16.13
CA ARG A 402 -18.45 -4.97 -16.04
C ARG A 402 -18.84 -5.33 -14.61
N LEU A 403 -17.96 -5.10 -13.63
CA LEU A 403 -18.29 -5.34 -12.22
C LEU A 403 -19.44 -4.43 -11.77
N LYS A 404 -19.42 -3.15 -12.15
CA LYS A 404 -20.48 -2.19 -11.82
C LYS A 404 -21.82 -2.60 -12.43
N GLU A 405 -21.84 -2.97 -13.71
CA GLU A 405 -23.02 -3.51 -14.41
C GLU A 405 -23.59 -4.73 -13.67
N ALA A 406 -22.74 -5.70 -13.32
CA ALA A 406 -23.16 -6.91 -12.61
C ALA A 406 -23.74 -6.63 -11.21
N LEU A 407 -23.23 -5.62 -10.51
CA LEU A 407 -23.75 -5.18 -9.21
C LEU A 407 -25.09 -4.44 -9.35
N LEU A 408 -25.26 -3.65 -10.40
CA LEU A 408 -26.47 -2.89 -10.71
C LEU A 408 -27.62 -3.81 -11.15
N GLU A 409 -27.35 -4.75 -12.06
CA GLU A 409 -28.33 -5.75 -12.55
C GLU A 409 -28.93 -6.57 -11.41
N GLN A 410 -28.10 -6.94 -10.43
CA GLN A 410 -28.52 -7.68 -9.24
C GLN A 410 -29.11 -6.78 -8.14
N ARG A 411 -29.21 -5.46 -8.38
CA ARG A 411 -29.68 -4.44 -7.43
C ARG A 411 -28.94 -4.48 -6.09
N LEU A 412 -27.65 -4.83 -6.13
CA LEU A 412 -26.81 -4.99 -4.94
C LEU A 412 -26.12 -3.69 -4.55
N PHE A 413 -25.84 -2.82 -5.52
CA PHE A 413 -25.15 -1.56 -5.32
C PHE A 413 -25.53 -0.53 -6.39
N GLU A 414 -25.96 0.66 -5.94
CA GLU A 414 -26.33 1.82 -6.79
C GLU A 414 -25.53 3.06 -6.37
N GLY A 415 -24.28 2.86 -5.91
CA GLY A 415 -23.40 3.93 -5.46
C GLY A 415 -22.23 4.17 -6.39
N PHE A 416 -21.17 4.76 -5.85
CA PHE A 416 -19.98 5.16 -6.60
C PHE A 416 -18.73 4.43 -6.10
N LEU A 417 -17.73 4.29 -6.97
CA LEU A 417 -16.38 3.94 -6.56
C LEU A 417 -15.60 5.22 -6.27
N TYR A 418 -14.84 5.23 -5.17
CA TYR A 418 -13.97 6.36 -4.84
C TYR A 418 -12.94 6.64 -5.94
N SER A 419 -12.48 5.62 -6.68
CA SER A 419 -11.52 5.78 -7.77
C SER A 419 -12.05 6.63 -8.94
N GLU A 420 -13.37 6.75 -9.09
CA GLU A 420 -14.02 7.57 -10.13
C GLU A 420 -14.12 9.05 -9.74
N GLN A 421 -14.13 9.34 -8.44
CA GLN A 421 -14.28 10.69 -7.89
C GLN A 421 -12.97 11.29 -7.35
N ALA A 422 -11.88 10.51 -7.36
CA ALA A 422 -10.57 10.96 -6.91
C ALA A 422 -10.06 12.22 -7.64
N ALA A 423 -10.54 12.50 -8.86
CA ALA A 423 -10.24 13.76 -9.56
C ALA A 423 -10.81 15.01 -8.86
N LEU A 424 -11.91 14.88 -8.12
CA LEU A 424 -12.59 15.95 -7.40
C LEU A 424 -12.07 16.12 -5.96
N TRP A 425 -11.53 15.05 -5.37
CA TRP A 425 -11.01 15.06 -3.99
C TRP A 425 -9.54 15.48 -3.98
N LYS A 426 -9.24 16.71 -4.44
CA LYS A 426 -7.94 17.37 -4.20
C LYS A 426 -7.84 17.76 -2.72
N TYR A 427 -7.79 16.78 -1.82
CA TYR A 427 -7.27 17.05 -0.49
C TYR A 427 -5.78 17.23 -0.68
N ALA A 428 -5.37 18.49 -0.77
CA ALA A 428 -4.01 18.86 -0.48
C ALA A 428 -3.65 18.15 0.83
N LEU A 429 -2.72 17.19 0.78
CA LEU A 429 -2.01 16.75 1.97
C LEU A 429 -1.71 18.01 2.76
N PRO A 430 -2.21 18.16 3.99
CA PRO A 430 -2.06 19.40 4.71
C PRO A 430 -0.57 19.74 4.71
N LYS A 431 -0.20 20.88 4.10
CA LYS A 431 1.16 21.41 4.19
C LYS A 431 1.53 21.30 5.66
N ILE A 432 2.56 20.52 5.99
CA ILE A 432 2.98 20.26 7.36
C ILE A 432 3.19 21.64 8.01
N ARG A 433 2.20 22.08 8.81
CA ARG A 433 2.29 23.34 9.53
C ARG A 433 3.37 23.18 10.60
N LYS A 434 4.14 24.25 10.82
CA LYS A 434 5.09 24.36 11.94
C LYS A 434 4.36 23.99 13.24
N MET A 435 4.94 23.02 13.97
CA MET A 435 4.43 22.31 15.16
C MET A 435 2.95 21.91 15.12
N GLN A 436 2.70 20.63 14.84
CA GLN A 436 1.37 20.05 14.98
C GLN A 436 1.00 19.95 16.48
N PRO A 437 -0.25 20.25 16.85
CA PRO A 437 -0.71 20.08 18.22
C PRO A 437 -0.68 18.60 18.60
N THR A 438 -0.22 18.31 19.82
CA THR A 438 -0.07 16.96 20.36
C THR A 438 -1.38 16.17 20.30
N HIS A 439 -1.31 14.94 19.79
CA HIS A 439 -2.46 14.07 19.56
C HIS A 439 -2.20 12.70 20.17
N LEU A 440 -2.86 12.39 21.27
CA LEU A 440 -2.82 11.08 21.90
C LEU A 440 -3.79 10.10 21.22
N VAL A 441 -3.31 8.92 20.86
CA VAL A 441 -4.11 7.79 20.39
C VAL A 441 -4.07 6.69 21.44
N VAL A 442 -5.24 6.38 22.02
CA VAL A 442 -5.40 5.37 23.06
C VAL A 442 -5.98 4.09 22.45
N PHE A 443 -5.28 2.98 22.61
CA PHE A 443 -5.71 1.66 22.16
C PHE A 443 -6.34 0.90 23.32
N VAL A 444 -7.56 0.39 23.12
CA VAL A 444 -8.35 -0.27 24.18
C VAL A 444 -8.74 -1.68 23.73
N HIS A 445 -8.21 -2.69 24.42
CA HIS A 445 -8.40 -4.11 24.09
C HIS A 445 -9.81 -4.63 24.44
N GLY A 446 -10.11 -5.85 23.96
CA GLY A 446 -11.38 -6.53 24.18
C GLY A 446 -11.37 -7.50 25.37
N LEU A 447 -12.46 -8.27 25.50
CA LEU A 447 -12.62 -9.34 26.48
C LEU A 447 -11.50 -10.38 26.35
N GLU A 448 -10.91 -10.81 27.47
CA GLU A 448 -9.74 -11.72 27.55
C GLU A 448 -8.49 -11.25 26.79
N GLY A 449 -8.53 -10.04 26.23
CA GLY A 449 -7.41 -9.47 25.50
C GLY A 449 -6.41 -8.74 26.41
N THR A 450 -5.31 -8.34 25.81
CA THR A 450 -4.26 -7.52 26.42
C THR A 450 -3.88 -6.35 25.52
N CYS A 451 -3.10 -5.41 26.04
CA CYS A 451 -2.55 -4.28 25.32
C CYS A 451 -1.71 -4.72 24.12
N GLU A 452 -1.07 -5.90 24.20
CA GLU A 452 -0.24 -6.45 23.14
C GLU A 452 -1.05 -6.88 21.90
N ASP A 453 -2.34 -7.21 22.05
CA ASP A 453 -3.22 -7.54 20.92
C ASP A 453 -3.40 -6.37 19.94
N LEU A 454 -3.18 -5.15 20.43
CA LEU A 454 -3.28 -3.91 19.65
C LEU A 454 -1.92 -3.31 19.30
N SER A 455 -0.82 -3.96 19.68
CA SER A 455 0.55 -3.49 19.43
C SER A 455 0.85 -3.35 17.93
N SER A 456 0.39 -4.29 17.11
CA SER A 456 0.53 -4.27 15.65
C SER A 456 -0.17 -3.06 15.03
N TYR A 457 -1.40 -2.77 15.46
CA TYR A 457 -2.14 -1.58 15.02
C TYR A 457 -1.40 -0.29 15.39
N ARG A 458 -0.93 -0.18 16.63
CA ARG A 458 -0.10 0.96 17.05
C ARG A 458 1.11 1.10 16.13
N ASN A 459 1.84 0.03 15.89
CA ASN A 459 3.05 0.05 15.08
C ASN A 459 2.77 0.52 13.64
N SER A 460 1.72 0.01 13.01
CA SER A 460 1.27 0.49 11.69
C SER A 460 0.94 1.98 11.72
N PHE A 461 0.22 2.47 12.74
CA PHE A 461 -0.08 3.89 12.88
C PHE A 461 1.17 4.74 13.06
N ARG A 462 2.16 4.22 13.80
CA ARG A 462 3.43 4.92 14.03
C ARG A 462 4.18 5.11 12.73
N VAL A 463 4.39 4.07 11.93
CA VAL A 463 5.19 4.21 10.70
C VAL A 463 4.48 5.07 9.65
N VAL A 464 3.16 4.89 9.49
CA VAL A 464 2.38 5.73 8.57
C VAL A 464 2.38 7.20 9.02
N ALA A 465 2.36 7.46 10.32
CA ALA A 465 2.36 8.80 10.89
C ALA A 465 3.75 9.33 11.26
N ASP A 466 4.83 8.58 11.02
CA ASP A 466 6.19 8.94 11.49
C ASP A 466 6.66 10.27 10.89
N ARG A 467 6.17 10.57 9.69
CA ARG A 467 6.40 11.86 9.00
C ARG A 467 5.56 13.02 9.56
N ILE A 468 4.70 12.77 10.55
CA ILE A 468 3.79 13.74 11.18
C ILE A 468 4.14 13.85 12.67
N PRO A 469 4.88 14.90 13.08
CA PRO A 469 5.24 15.07 14.48
C PRO A 469 3.99 15.29 15.35
N GLY A 470 4.09 14.93 16.64
CA GLY A 470 3.08 15.27 17.65
C GLY A 470 2.10 14.14 18.01
N PHE A 471 2.24 12.93 17.47
CA PHE A 471 1.45 11.79 17.93
C PHE A 471 2.05 11.12 19.17
N LEU A 472 1.20 10.81 20.14
CA LEU A 472 1.51 10.00 21.31
C LEU A 472 0.63 8.75 21.29
N TYR A 473 1.14 7.62 21.76
CA TYR A 473 0.40 6.35 21.71
C TYR A 473 0.36 5.68 23.08
N LEU A 474 -0.83 5.30 23.53
CA LEU A 474 -1.04 4.55 24.77
C LEU A 474 -1.74 3.23 24.45
N LEU A 475 -1.07 2.10 24.69
CA LEU A 475 -1.75 0.80 24.73
C LEU A 475 -2.29 0.59 26.15
N SER A 476 -3.60 0.74 26.32
CA SER A 476 -4.24 0.61 27.64
C SER A 476 -4.10 -0.81 28.17
N SER A 477 -3.65 -0.92 29.42
CA SER A 477 -3.37 -2.18 30.13
C SER A 477 -4.14 -2.34 31.44
N SER A 478 -4.81 -1.27 31.89
CA SER A 478 -5.51 -1.18 33.17
C SER A 478 -6.60 -2.23 33.38
N ASN A 479 -7.08 -2.85 32.30
CA ASN A 479 -8.18 -3.83 32.31
C ASN A 479 -7.76 -5.27 31.94
N HIS A 480 -6.47 -5.60 31.76
CA HIS A 480 -6.00 -6.95 31.33
C HIS A 480 -6.68 -8.12 32.06
N ALA A 481 -6.68 -8.08 33.39
CA ALA A 481 -7.24 -9.15 34.23
C ALA A 481 -8.66 -8.85 34.72
N LYS A 482 -9.27 -7.76 34.25
CA LYS A 482 -10.54 -7.22 34.77
C LYS A 482 -11.65 -7.22 33.71
N THR A 483 -11.43 -7.82 32.55
CA THR A 483 -12.40 -7.76 31.44
C THR A 483 -13.76 -8.38 31.74
N TRP A 484 -13.84 -9.18 32.81
CA TRP A 484 -15.06 -9.83 33.30
C TRP A 484 -15.81 -9.01 34.39
N CYS A 485 -15.24 -7.89 34.85
CA CYS A 485 -15.81 -7.00 35.85
C CYS A 485 -16.91 -6.10 35.26
N ASP A 486 -17.51 -5.22 36.07
CA ASP A 486 -18.49 -4.24 35.59
C ASP A 486 -17.84 -3.27 34.59
N ILE A 487 -18.55 -2.95 33.49
CA ILE A 487 -18.06 -2.02 32.46
C ILE A 487 -17.89 -0.61 33.02
N GLU A 488 -18.67 -0.21 34.03
CA GLU A 488 -18.50 1.08 34.68
C GLU A 488 -17.17 1.16 35.44
N ASP A 489 -16.72 0.07 36.07
CA ASP A 489 -15.42 0.00 36.76
C ASP A 489 -14.26 -0.01 35.74
N MET A 490 -14.44 -0.73 34.63
CA MET A 490 -13.45 -0.76 33.55
C MET A 490 -13.25 0.61 32.90
N ALA A 491 -14.32 1.42 32.84
CA ALA A 491 -14.26 2.79 32.38
C ALA A 491 -13.45 3.68 33.33
N ASP A 492 -13.64 3.54 34.63
CA ASP A 492 -12.89 4.31 35.64
C ASP A 492 -11.39 3.93 35.65
N ASN A 493 -11.09 2.64 35.49
CA ASN A 493 -9.72 2.15 35.31
C ASN A 493 -9.04 2.80 34.08
N LEU A 494 -9.76 2.87 32.95
CA LEU A 494 -9.26 3.46 31.72
C LEU A 494 -9.01 4.97 31.87
N LEU A 495 -9.94 5.71 32.48
CA LEU A 495 -9.80 7.15 32.72
C LEU A 495 -8.60 7.44 33.64
N SER A 496 -8.44 6.66 34.71
CA SER A 496 -7.31 6.76 35.64
C SER A 496 -5.96 6.52 34.95
N GLU A 497 -5.89 5.53 34.05
CA GLU A 497 -4.68 5.23 33.27
C GLU A 497 -4.34 6.37 32.30
N ILE A 498 -5.32 6.89 31.57
CA ILE A 498 -5.11 8.01 30.64
C ILE A 498 -4.65 9.26 31.40
N HIS A 499 -5.29 9.57 32.53
CA HIS A 499 -4.90 10.71 33.36
C HIS A 499 -3.45 10.58 33.86
N SER A 500 -3.10 9.40 34.39
CA SER A 500 -1.74 9.08 34.85
C SER A 500 -0.69 9.13 33.72
N TYR A 501 -1.08 8.79 32.50
CA TYR A 501 -0.22 8.87 31.33
C TYR A 501 0.01 10.31 30.90
N ILE A 502 -1.06 11.11 30.83
CA ILE A 502 -1.01 12.53 30.43
C ILE A 502 -0.21 13.36 31.46
N ALA A 503 -0.33 13.05 32.75
CA ALA A 503 0.38 13.75 33.83
C ALA A 503 1.92 13.70 33.72
N ARG A 504 2.47 12.81 32.88
CA ARG A 504 3.92 12.72 32.62
C ARG A 504 4.43 13.80 31.68
N TYR A 505 3.53 14.48 30.97
CA TYR A 505 3.87 15.51 30.00
C TYR A 505 3.62 16.90 30.59
N SER A 506 4.47 17.87 30.24
CA SER A 506 4.34 19.25 30.71
C SER A 506 3.06 19.93 30.25
N GLU A 507 2.53 19.51 29.09
CA GLU A 507 1.27 20.00 28.53
C GLU A 507 0.36 18.83 28.14
N PRO A 508 -0.95 18.88 28.44
CA PRO A 508 -1.88 17.84 28.05
C PRO A 508 -2.10 17.82 26.54
N PRO A 509 -2.36 16.64 25.94
CA PRO A 509 -2.55 16.52 24.51
C PRO A 509 -3.73 17.37 24.03
N ALA A 510 -3.56 18.12 22.94
CA ALA A 510 -4.63 18.93 22.37
C ALA A 510 -5.78 18.08 21.82
N ARG A 511 -5.48 16.85 21.38
CA ARG A 511 -6.47 15.90 20.82
C ARG A 511 -6.27 14.51 21.40
N ILE A 512 -7.38 13.81 21.62
CA ILE A 512 -7.41 12.42 22.08
C ILE A 512 -8.29 11.61 21.11
N SER A 513 -7.73 10.55 20.56
CA SER A 513 -8.46 9.56 19.75
C SER A 513 -8.41 8.19 20.42
N PHE A 514 -9.40 7.36 20.12
CA PHE A 514 -9.47 5.98 20.60
C PHE A 514 -9.49 5.00 19.43
N VAL A 515 -8.71 3.92 19.54
CA VAL A 515 -8.76 2.73 18.69
C VAL A 515 -9.14 1.57 19.59
N ALA A 516 -10.36 1.06 19.46
CA ALA A 516 -10.88 0.09 20.41
C ALA A 516 -11.35 -1.19 19.72
N HIS A 517 -11.05 -2.34 20.31
CA HIS A 517 -11.45 -3.64 19.78
C HIS A 517 -12.51 -4.28 20.67
N SER A 518 -13.56 -4.84 20.07
CA SER A 518 -14.59 -5.61 20.75
C SER A 518 -15.17 -4.86 21.96
N LEU A 519 -15.18 -5.46 23.15
CA LEU A 519 -15.61 -4.85 24.42
C LEU A 519 -14.98 -3.47 24.67
N GLY A 520 -13.73 -3.24 24.25
CA GLY A 520 -13.03 -1.95 24.43
C GLY A 520 -13.80 -0.75 23.87
N GLY A 521 -14.55 -0.92 22.77
CA GLY A 521 -15.35 0.16 22.21
C GLY A 521 -16.53 0.57 23.11
N VAL A 522 -17.09 -0.38 23.86
CA VAL A 522 -18.15 -0.13 24.86
C VAL A 522 -17.55 0.50 26.12
N ILE A 523 -16.36 0.06 26.55
CA ILE A 523 -15.61 0.68 27.65
C ILE A 523 -15.32 2.16 27.35
N VAL A 524 -14.87 2.50 26.14
CA VAL A 524 -14.62 3.90 25.75
C VAL A 524 -15.90 4.73 25.81
N ARG A 525 -17.03 4.19 25.33
CA ARG A 525 -18.33 4.88 25.43
C ARG A 525 -18.73 5.12 26.89
N ALA A 526 -18.52 4.12 27.75
CA ALA A 526 -18.79 4.23 29.17
C ALA A 526 -17.92 5.32 29.82
N ALA A 527 -16.61 5.31 29.55
CA ALA A 527 -15.65 6.30 30.04
C ALA A 527 -16.00 7.74 29.64
N VAL A 528 -16.27 7.98 28.35
CA VAL A 528 -16.66 9.31 27.85
C VAL A 528 -17.99 9.80 28.45
N SER A 529 -18.79 8.89 29.00
CA SER A 529 -20.08 9.22 29.60
C SER A 529 -20.03 9.53 31.10
N LYS A 530 -18.86 9.42 31.72
CA LYS A 530 -18.63 9.77 33.13
C LYS A 530 -18.55 11.29 33.30
N GLU A 531 -18.98 11.79 34.45
CA GLU A 531 -18.97 13.24 34.74
C GLU A 531 -17.56 13.82 34.71
N GLU A 532 -16.57 13.12 35.29
CA GLU A 532 -15.17 13.55 35.27
C GLU A 532 -14.59 13.70 33.86
N ALA A 533 -15.05 12.87 32.91
CA ALA A 533 -14.59 12.94 31.52
C ALA A 533 -15.10 14.20 30.81
N ALA A 534 -16.23 14.77 31.25
CA ALA A 534 -16.83 15.95 30.62
C ALA A 534 -15.92 17.19 30.73
N GLU A 535 -15.15 17.32 31.82
CA GLU A 535 -14.33 18.50 32.09
C GLU A 535 -13.02 18.49 31.29
N TRP A 536 -12.31 17.36 31.24
CA TRP A 536 -10.95 17.32 30.69
C TRP A 536 -10.82 16.51 29.39
N LEU A 537 -11.60 15.43 29.24
CA LEU A 537 -11.47 14.50 28.12
C LEU A 537 -12.34 14.93 26.94
N VAL A 538 -13.63 15.17 27.16
CA VAL A 538 -14.63 15.50 26.13
C VAL A 538 -14.21 16.67 25.22
N PRO A 539 -13.67 17.80 25.74
CA PRO A 539 -13.22 18.91 24.89
C PRO A 539 -12.09 18.55 23.93
N ARG A 540 -11.37 17.44 24.18
CA ARG A 540 -10.21 16.99 23.41
C ARG A 540 -10.53 15.83 22.48
N LEU A 541 -11.74 15.26 22.52
CA LEU A 541 -12.09 14.07 21.73
C LEU A 541 -12.11 14.37 20.23
N HIS A 542 -11.33 13.60 19.47
CA HIS A 542 -11.16 13.81 18.03
C HIS A 542 -11.72 12.66 17.19
N CYS A 543 -11.25 11.43 17.41
CA CYS A 543 -11.68 10.27 16.62
C CYS A 543 -11.95 9.06 17.51
N LEU A 544 -13.04 8.36 17.25
CA LEU A 544 -13.30 7.03 17.78
C LEU A 544 -13.29 6.04 16.62
N LEU A 545 -12.37 5.08 16.63
CA LEU A 545 -12.34 3.95 15.73
C LEU A 545 -12.63 2.69 16.55
N THR A 546 -13.68 1.96 16.21
CA THR A 546 -13.99 0.68 16.88
C THR A 546 -14.00 -0.47 15.90
N ILE A 547 -13.46 -1.62 16.31
CA ILE A 547 -13.33 -2.84 15.50
C ILE A 547 -14.14 -3.94 16.17
N ASN A 548 -15.18 -4.44 15.51
CA ASN A 548 -16.02 -5.55 16.02
C ASN A 548 -16.62 -5.29 17.42
N SER A 549 -16.85 -4.03 17.78
CA SER A 549 -17.42 -3.67 19.07
C SER A 549 -18.92 -3.92 19.14
N PRO A 550 -19.42 -4.68 20.15
CA PRO A 550 -20.83 -5.00 20.31
C PRO A 550 -21.59 -3.82 20.91
N HIS A 551 -21.66 -2.70 20.17
CA HIS A 551 -22.25 -1.45 20.69
C HIS A 551 -23.75 -1.58 21.01
N LEU A 552 -24.47 -2.48 20.32
CA LEU A 552 -25.87 -2.89 20.60
C LEU A 552 -25.99 -4.06 21.57
N GLY A 553 -24.89 -4.66 21.96
CA GLY A 553 -24.88 -5.87 22.76
C GLY A 553 -24.98 -7.12 21.90
N LEU A 554 -25.05 -8.26 22.59
CA LEU A 554 -24.90 -9.59 22.00
C LEU A 554 -26.24 -10.29 21.73
N ALA A 555 -27.35 -9.69 22.18
CA ALA A 555 -28.71 -10.24 22.02
C ALA A 555 -29.13 -10.46 20.55
N TYR A 556 -28.45 -9.79 19.62
CA TYR A 556 -28.76 -9.83 18.19
C TYR A 556 -27.71 -10.59 17.36
N VAL A 557 -26.75 -11.25 18.02
CA VAL A 557 -25.81 -12.17 17.37
C VAL A 557 -26.56 -13.47 17.05
N GLY A 558 -26.52 -13.91 15.80
CA GLY A 558 -27.27 -15.09 15.34
C GLY A 558 -27.01 -16.34 16.20
N LYS A 559 -28.04 -17.18 16.36
CA LYS A 559 -28.10 -18.37 17.24
C LYS A 559 -27.05 -19.47 16.98
N GLY A 560 -26.07 -19.26 16.11
CA GLY A 560 -25.14 -20.28 15.61
C GLY A 560 -23.78 -20.38 16.31
N VAL A 561 -23.55 -19.65 17.41
CA VAL A 561 -22.27 -19.78 18.14
C VAL A 561 -22.37 -20.94 19.13
N ASN A 562 -21.88 -22.12 18.74
CA ASN A 562 -21.62 -23.23 19.66
C ASN A 562 -20.45 -22.85 20.57
N LEU A 563 -20.76 -22.06 21.61
CA LEU A 563 -19.84 -21.76 22.69
C LEU A 563 -19.84 -22.96 23.65
N GLY A 564 -18.66 -23.52 23.89
CA GLY A 564 -18.49 -24.70 24.75
C GLY A 564 -19.04 -24.50 26.17
N ILE A 565 -19.25 -25.60 26.90
CA ILE A 565 -19.86 -25.62 28.24
C ILE A 565 -19.08 -24.78 29.27
N GLN A 566 -17.74 -24.74 29.18
CA GLN A 566 -16.90 -23.87 30.04
C GLN A 566 -17.13 -22.37 29.77
N PHE A 567 -17.25 -21.98 28.51
CA PHE A 567 -17.55 -20.59 28.12
C PHE A 567 -18.95 -20.17 28.58
N MET A 568 -19.94 -21.07 28.51
CA MET A 568 -21.28 -20.80 29.07
C MET A 568 -21.30 -20.70 30.59
N GLN A 569 -20.40 -21.38 31.31
CA GLN A 569 -20.28 -21.27 32.76
C GLN A 569 -19.66 -19.94 33.18
N TRP A 570 -18.60 -19.48 32.50
CA TRP A 570 -18.01 -18.14 32.72
C TRP A 570 -18.93 -17.01 32.27
N TRP A 571 -19.68 -17.20 31.17
CA TRP A 571 -20.70 -16.26 30.71
C TRP A 571 -21.80 -16.00 31.75
N LYS A 572 -22.17 -17.02 32.53
CA LYS A 572 -23.20 -16.92 33.58
C LYS A 572 -22.70 -16.27 34.89
N GLN A 573 -21.40 -15.97 35.01
CA GLN A 573 -20.80 -15.39 36.22
C GLN A 573 -20.07 -14.06 35.96
N SER A 574 -20.10 -13.55 34.72
CA SER A 574 -19.46 -12.29 34.36
C SER A 574 -20.45 -11.13 34.30
N ARG A 575 -20.14 -10.06 35.03
CA ARG A 575 -20.93 -8.83 35.02
C ARG A 575 -20.88 -8.12 33.66
N SER A 576 -19.72 -8.03 33.01
CA SER A 576 -19.61 -7.42 31.67
C SER A 576 -20.43 -8.18 30.63
N MET A 577 -20.51 -9.51 30.74
CA MET A 577 -21.28 -10.33 29.82
C MET A 577 -22.79 -10.20 30.03
N GLU A 578 -23.24 -10.09 31.27
CA GLU A 578 -24.63 -9.74 31.59
C GLU A 578 -25.00 -8.38 30.99
N GLN A 579 -24.16 -7.36 31.18
CA GLN A 579 -24.36 -6.01 30.65
C GLN A 579 -24.38 -5.99 29.10
N LEU A 580 -23.46 -6.71 28.44
CA LEU A 580 -23.46 -6.86 26.98
C LEU A 580 -24.66 -7.67 26.47
N SER A 581 -25.22 -8.56 27.29
CA SER A 581 -26.39 -9.37 26.95
C SER A 581 -27.72 -8.69 27.28
N LEU A 582 -27.70 -7.49 27.86
CA LEU A 582 -28.89 -6.78 28.38
C LEU A 582 -29.63 -7.58 29.47
N LYS A 583 -28.88 -8.34 30.28
CA LYS A 583 -29.37 -9.23 31.35
C LYS A 583 -28.89 -8.82 32.75
N ASP A 584 -28.23 -7.68 32.87
CA ASP A 584 -27.71 -7.15 34.14
C ASP A 584 -28.78 -6.55 35.06
N GLN A 585 -30.00 -6.37 34.53
CA GLN A 585 -31.18 -5.85 35.22
C GLN A 585 -32.43 -6.64 34.82
N VAL A 586 -33.44 -6.61 35.68
CA VAL A 586 -34.76 -7.26 35.42
C VAL A 586 -35.48 -6.59 34.25
N SER A 587 -35.44 -5.25 34.21
CA SER A 587 -36.07 -4.44 33.17
C SER A 587 -35.05 -4.05 32.12
N PHE A 588 -35.40 -4.27 30.84
CA PHE A 588 -34.55 -3.93 29.69
C PHE A 588 -34.16 -2.45 29.68
N CYS A 589 -35.09 -1.56 30.05
CA CYS A 589 -34.86 -0.11 30.07
C CYS A 589 -33.84 0.33 31.12
N ASP A 590 -33.58 -0.52 32.11
CA ASP A 590 -32.64 -0.24 33.20
C ASP A 590 -31.27 -0.88 32.97
N SER A 591 -31.18 -1.81 32.02
CA SER A 591 -29.93 -2.44 31.61
C SER A 591 -28.86 -1.40 31.27
N PHE A 592 -27.62 -1.68 31.67
CA PHE A 592 -26.47 -0.80 31.46
C PHE A 592 -26.38 -0.31 30.02
N LEU A 593 -26.45 -1.23 29.06
CA LEU A 593 -26.23 -0.89 27.66
C LEU A 593 -27.36 -0.04 27.08
N PHE A 594 -28.61 -0.26 27.51
CA PHE A 594 -29.73 0.61 27.15
C PHE A 594 -29.55 2.01 27.73
N ARG A 595 -29.21 2.14 29.03
CA ARG A 595 -28.90 3.43 29.64
C ARG A 595 -27.76 4.16 28.92
N LEU A 596 -26.69 3.45 28.57
CA LEU A 596 -25.56 3.98 27.81
C LEU A 596 -25.95 4.43 26.39
N SER A 597 -26.92 3.77 25.75
CA SER A 597 -27.44 4.16 24.44
C SER A 597 -28.17 5.50 24.45
N ARG A 598 -28.75 5.89 25.60
CA ARG A 598 -29.43 7.17 25.79
C ARG A 598 -28.45 8.33 26.00
N ARG A 599 -27.18 8.05 26.27
CA ARG A 599 -26.12 9.06 26.44
C ARG A 599 -25.53 9.44 25.08
N ARG A 600 -25.22 10.73 24.86
CA ARG A 600 -24.69 11.28 23.59
C ARG A 600 -23.19 11.00 23.38
N THR A 601 -22.74 9.77 23.66
CA THR A 601 -21.32 9.37 23.66
C THR A 601 -20.60 9.58 22.33
N PHE A 602 -21.19 9.11 21.22
CA PHE A 602 -20.61 9.30 19.89
C PHE A 602 -20.57 10.77 19.45
N GLY A 603 -21.52 11.58 19.91
CA GLY A 603 -21.65 12.99 19.53
C GLY A 603 -20.53 13.88 20.04
N HIS A 604 -19.73 13.41 21.01
CA HIS A 604 -18.56 14.14 21.51
C HIS A 604 -17.34 14.03 20.60
N PHE A 605 -17.31 13.04 19.68
CA PHE A 605 -16.19 12.84 18.77
C PHE A 605 -16.41 13.60 17.46
N ARG A 606 -15.34 14.19 16.92
CA ARG A 606 -15.36 14.82 15.59
C ARG A 606 -15.53 13.79 14.47
N ASN A 607 -14.96 12.60 14.64
CA ASN A 607 -15.03 11.48 13.68
C ASN A 607 -15.32 10.16 14.41
N VAL A 608 -16.20 9.30 13.85
CA VAL A 608 -16.58 8.02 14.46
C VAL A 608 -16.59 6.92 13.40
N LEU A 609 -15.52 6.12 13.35
CA LEU A 609 -15.36 5.00 12.43
C LEU A 609 -15.77 3.69 13.12
N LEU A 610 -16.73 2.99 12.52
CA LEU A 610 -17.21 1.70 13.02
C LEU A 610 -16.84 0.62 12.00
N ILE A 611 -15.93 -0.28 12.39
CA ILE A 611 -15.36 -1.32 11.52
C ILE A 611 -15.91 -2.69 11.90
N GLY A 612 -16.31 -3.47 10.89
CA GLY A 612 -16.98 -4.75 11.12
C GLY A 612 -16.78 -5.88 10.11
N THR A 613 -16.87 -7.12 10.61
CA THR A 613 -16.89 -8.38 9.83
C THR A 613 -18.31 -8.90 9.53
N PRO A 614 -18.62 -9.29 8.27
CA PRO A 614 -19.98 -9.66 7.83
C PRO A 614 -20.70 -10.72 8.68
N SER A 615 -19.98 -11.67 9.27
CA SER A 615 -20.56 -12.75 10.09
C SER A 615 -20.95 -12.34 11.52
N LYS A 616 -20.71 -11.09 11.93
CA LYS A 616 -20.84 -10.66 13.34
C LYS A 616 -21.33 -9.22 13.54
N PHE A 617 -22.30 -8.72 12.77
CA PHE A 617 -22.85 -7.38 13.02
C PHE A 617 -24.32 -7.31 13.40
N THR A 618 -24.54 -6.45 14.39
CA THR A 618 -25.79 -5.75 14.64
C THR A 618 -25.52 -4.24 14.73
N TYR A 619 -26.40 -3.49 14.08
CA TYR A 619 -26.42 -2.05 13.77
C TYR A 619 -26.14 -1.05 14.90
N ILE A 620 -25.18 -0.11 14.78
CA ILE A 620 -25.26 1.16 15.53
C ILE A 620 -25.20 2.40 14.65
N ARG A 621 -26.03 3.38 15.03
CA ARG A 621 -26.22 4.71 14.46
C ARG A 621 -25.35 5.74 15.20
N HIS A 622 -24.46 6.38 14.47
CA HIS A 622 -24.28 7.83 14.29
C HIS A 622 -23.04 8.00 13.37
N GLY A 623 -23.17 8.82 12.32
CA GLY A 623 -22.23 8.82 11.18
C GLY A 623 -20.82 9.31 11.50
N ARG A 624 -19.79 8.63 10.98
CA ARG A 624 -19.14 8.88 9.68
C ARG A 624 -18.16 7.73 9.38
N LEU A 625 -18.28 7.13 8.19
CA LEU A 625 -17.49 6.01 7.69
C LEU A 625 -17.72 4.67 8.44
N ARG A 626 -18.56 3.81 7.85
CA ARG A 626 -18.57 2.36 8.13
C ARG A 626 -17.54 1.70 7.21
N VAL A 627 -16.65 0.88 7.77
CA VAL A 627 -15.69 0.08 6.98
C VAL A 627 -16.01 -1.38 7.22
N HIS A 628 -16.47 -2.07 6.18
CA HIS A 628 -16.85 -3.49 6.24
C HIS A 628 -15.76 -4.34 5.59
N THR A 629 -15.05 -5.16 6.35
CA THR A 629 -13.97 -6.01 5.83
C THR A 629 -14.38 -7.48 5.82
N GLY A 630 -14.39 -8.13 4.65
CA GLY A 630 -14.59 -9.58 4.53
C GLY A 630 -13.33 -10.29 5.03
N LEU A 631 -13.43 -11.01 6.16
CA LEU A 631 -12.24 -11.49 6.88
C LEU A 631 -12.06 -13.02 6.82
N LYS A 632 -11.05 -13.43 6.04
CA LYS A 632 -10.25 -14.65 6.29
C LYS A 632 -8.81 -14.35 6.71
N THR A 633 -8.41 -13.09 6.83
CA THR A 633 -6.98 -12.72 6.97
C THR A 633 -6.82 -11.53 7.93
N LEU A 634 -7.01 -11.76 9.23
CA LEU A 634 -6.84 -10.74 10.29
C LEU A 634 -5.39 -10.65 10.79
N LYS A 635 -4.40 -11.09 10.01
CA LYS A 635 -2.98 -11.08 10.41
C LYS A 635 -2.14 -9.94 9.84
N THR A 636 -2.64 -9.14 8.89
CA THR A 636 -1.77 -8.14 8.25
C THR A 636 -2.61 -7.03 7.60
N PHE A 637 -2.91 -5.98 8.36
CA PHE A 637 -3.27 -4.68 7.77
C PHE A 637 -2.12 -3.70 8.04
N SER A 638 -1.34 -3.43 6.99
CA SER A 638 -0.48 -2.24 6.93
C SER A 638 -1.35 -1.09 6.42
N PHE A 639 -1.52 -0.04 7.23
CA PHE A 639 -2.20 1.18 6.81
C PHE A 639 -1.42 1.91 5.72
#